data_AF-A0A8C1UJY4-F1
#
_entry.id   AF-A0A8C1UJY4-F1
#
_cell.length_a   1.000
_cell.length_b   1.000
_cell.length_c   1.000
_cell.angle_alpha   90.00
_cell.angle_beta   90.00
_cell.angle_gamma   90.00
#
_symmetry.space_group_name_H-M   'P 1'
#
loop_
_entity.id
_entity.type
_entity.pdbx_description
1 polymer ?
#
loop_
_entity_poly.entity_id
_entity_poly.type
_entity_poly.pdbx_seq_one_letter_code
_entity_poly.pdbx_strand_id
1 'polypeptide(L)'
;MLFLAGEAKNLGPSSGPNRLRDLCTFCTISLDQEEVYRTKVYEKSVSPFYGEDFYFEIPRPFQCLSFYVYAKSMFQIRDLPVGKVAIRKEDLYKYCGKENWFQLQPVDPHSEVQGKVHLEMKLNELITENGSICQQLVVQIIACQGLPLISGQNCDPYATVTLVGPARSDQKKTKVKKKTSDPQFEETFHFEVTRSSSYKGRSHFHVEEEDIEKLEIKVELWNNGNLAQDVFLGETRVSVKILRNDHIHRAWYLLQPKGNGTKSKPDDLGSLRLKVTYTEDNVLPSACYTALRNLMLKSPDVKPISASAAHVLGDICRESVGYEALLPVVRLLLHHNRLLPFLTSVAALELENTQEANTIFRGNSLATRCIDDMMKIVGRSYLTVTLKPVLNEIFESNKTCEIDPVKLKEGDNVEVNKENLQGYVQKVFTSITQSSSSCSPLMCDVFRSLRQLASKRFPADPHVQYSAVSSFIFLRFFAVAVLSPHTFQLRAHHPEPEISRTLTLISKTIQSLGSWGSLSKNKLSSFKETYMYDFFKLFQEDECIEKVKKFLDEISSNVSKESSGVEDSFVLKEGEVHKRAQGRKRIGQKNFKKRWLRVTNQELSYHKQKGKEALCVIPVKNILSVEKLEESAFNRKNMFQVIHSEKPLYVQAGNCVETNSWIEVLSQVSRCNPGRLSTFHPSAYVGGFWLCCKETNESTPGCKPCTATLANIQLDIDCDRETERIFSFFSSSRSRLQKMEDACAGMSVYLGQQEDCSAFTIQDPKETFRTIKELGEVLDDLQAHHDLKGALTDEPGTIENPIVGKTV
;
A
#
# COMPACT_ATOMS: atom_id res chain seq x y z
N MET A 1 -0.10 4.59 0.44
CA MET A 1 -0.06 3.37 -0.42
C MET A 1 1.21 3.42 -1.25
N LEU A 2 1.89 2.29 -1.49
CA LEU A 2 3.11 2.23 -2.32
C LEU A 2 2.90 1.33 -3.55
N PHE A 3 3.21 1.83 -4.75
CA PHE A 3 3.38 1.02 -5.97
C PHE A 3 4.86 0.97 -6.35
N LEU A 4 5.37 -0.20 -6.77
CA LEU A 4 6.76 -0.34 -7.16
C LEU A 4 6.97 -1.24 -8.37
N ALA A 5 7.69 -0.75 -9.39
CA ALA A 5 8.25 -1.59 -10.46
C ALA A 5 9.76 -1.32 -10.57
N GLY A 6 10.58 -2.38 -10.62
CA GLY A 6 12.04 -2.26 -10.52
C GLY A 6 12.84 -3.03 -11.57
N GLU A 7 13.87 -2.39 -12.15
CA GLU A 7 14.91 -2.99 -13.01
C GLU A 7 16.28 -2.55 -12.50
N ALA A 8 17.24 -3.44 -12.32
CA ALA A 8 18.63 -3.05 -12.05
C ALA A 8 19.50 -3.20 -13.30
N LYS A 9 20.52 -2.35 -13.44
CA LYS A 9 21.55 -2.44 -14.47
C LYS A 9 22.94 -2.21 -13.87
N ASN A 10 23.93 -2.88 -14.45
CA ASN A 10 25.37 -2.72 -14.15
C ASN A 10 25.75 -3.04 -12.69
N LEU A 11 25.17 -4.08 -12.09
CA LEU A 11 25.49 -4.47 -10.71
C LEU A 11 26.92 -5.04 -10.57
N GLY A 12 27.85 -4.22 -10.06
CA GLY A 12 29.21 -4.60 -9.61
C GLY A 12 30.30 -4.78 -10.69
N PRO A 13 31.60 -4.73 -10.33
CA PRO A 13 32.70 -4.42 -11.25
C PRO A 13 33.09 -5.59 -12.14
N SER A 14 33.55 -5.26 -13.34
CA SER A 14 34.02 -6.18 -14.39
C SER A 14 35.34 -6.90 -14.09
N SER A 15 35.97 -6.71 -12.91
CA SER A 15 37.25 -7.35 -12.54
C SER A 15 37.44 -7.55 -11.02
N GLY A 16 37.87 -8.75 -10.63
CA GLY A 16 38.16 -9.17 -9.24
C GLY A 16 37.77 -10.64 -8.96
N PRO A 17 38.35 -11.30 -7.93
CA PRO A 17 38.17 -12.75 -7.69
C PRO A 17 36.76 -13.15 -7.22
N ASN A 18 35.92 -12.20 -6.80
CA ASN A 18 34.50 -12.42 -6.48
C ASN A 18 33.62 -12.01 -7.68
N ARG A 19 33.49 -12.88 -8.67
CA ARG A 19 32.67 -12.64 -9.86
C ARG A 19 31.18 -12.56 -9.49
N LEU A 20 30.61 -11.35 -9.47
CA LEU A 20 29.15 -11.14 -9.40
C LEU A 20 28.40 -11.75 -10.61
N ARG A 21 29.09 -12.02 -11.73
CA ARG A 21 28.52 -12.65 -12.94
C ARG A 21 27.86 -14.01 -12.69
N ASP A 22 28.24 -14.71 -11.63
CA ASP A 22 27.74 -16.06 -11.30
C ASP A 22 26.78 -16.07 -10.10
N LEU A 23 26.45 -14.91 -9.53
CA LEU A 23 25.62 -14.80 -8.31
C LEU A 23 24.17 -14.47 -8.67
N CYS A 24 23.24 -15.10 -7.96
CA CYS A 24 21.82 -14.81 -8.09
C CYS A 24 21.48 -13.56 -7.27
N THR A 25 20.67 -12.66 -7.79
CA THR A 25 20.34 -11.39 -7.12
C THR A 25 18.88 -11.34 -6.70
N PHE A 26 18.59 -10.62 -5.62
CA PHE A 26 17.23 -10.29 -5.23
C PHE A 26 17.19 -8.87 -4.66
N CYS A 27 16.02 -8.24 -4.72
CA CYS A 27 15.77 -6.94 -4.16
C CYS A 27 14.88 -7.07 -2.93
N THR A 28 15.15 -6.26 -1.91
CA THR A 28 14.25 -6.10 -0.76
C THR A 28 13.82 -4.66 -0.61
N ILE A 29 12.58 -4.46 -0.22
CA ILE A 29 12.02 -3.16 0.12
C ILE A 29 11.95 -3.09 1.63
N SER A 30 12.44 -1.99 2.21
CA SER A 30 12.42 -1.76 3.65
C SER A 30 11.82 -0.40 4.00
N LEU A 31 11.08 -0.37 5.10
CA LEU A 31 10.62 0.86 5.76
C LEU A 31 11.42 1.04 7.04
N ASP A 32 12.28 2.07 7.08
CA ASP A 32 13.19 2.33 8.20
C ASP A 32 13.98 1.08 8.62
N GLN A 33 14.64 0.43 7.64
CA GLN A 33 15.44 -0.80 7.78
C GLN A 33 14.66 -2.09 8.08
N GLU A 34 13.34 -2.02 8.27
CA GLU A 34 12.51 -3.22 8.35
C GLU A 34 12.13 -3.72 6.96
N GLU A 35 12.64 -4.89 6.58
CA GLU A 35 12.28 -5.56 5.34
C GLU A 35 10.77 -5.86 5.30
N VAL A 36 10.06 -5.13 4.44
CA VAL A 36 8.61 -5.31 4.22
C VAL A 36 8.31 -6.21 3.03
N TYR A 37 9.25 -6.33 2.09
CA TYR A 37 9.10 -7.14 0.92
C TYR A 37 10.44 -7.68 0.42
N ARG A 38 10.40 -8.85 -0.20
CA ARG A 38 11.52 -9.52 -0.84
C ARG A 38 11.07 -10.11 -2.17
N THR A 39 11.75 -9.74 -3.25
CA THR A 39 11.51 -10.32 -4.57
C THR A 39 11.98 -11.77 -4.61
N LYS A 40 11.61 -12.50 -5.66
CA LYS A 40 12.28 -13.77 -5.98
C LYS A 40 13.78 -13.56 -6.21
N VAL A 41 14.51 -14.67 -6.10
CA VAL A 41 15.92 -14.73 -6.46
C VAL A 41 16.00 -14.94 -7.97
N TYR A 42 16.64 -14.00 -8.66
CA TYR A 42 16.85 -14.02 -10.11
C TYR A 42 18.24 -14.55 -10.42
N GLU A 43 18.34 -15.50 -11.35
CA GLU A 43 19.61 -16.14 -11.70
C GLU A 43 20.42 -15.30 -12.70
N LYS A 44 21.74 -15.26 -12.47
CA LYS A 44 22.81 -14.99 -13.45
C LYS A 44 22.55 -13.83 -14.44
N SER A 45 22.29 -12.62 -13.91
CA SER A 45 22.28 -11.40 -14.72
C SER A 45 22.87 -10.22 -13.95
N VAL A 46 23.71 -9.44 -14.63
CA VAL A 46 24.21 -8.12 -14.17
C VAL A 46 23.17 -7.00 -14.36
N SER A 47 22.08 -7.32 -15.06
CA SER A 47 20.93 -6.45 -15.30
C SER A 47 19.62 -7.21 -15.06
N PRO A 48 19.32 -7.61 -13.81
CA PRO A 48 18.11 -8.34 -13.50
C PRO A 48 16.89 -7.42 -13.65
N PHE A 49 15.90 -7.86 -14.43
CA PHE A 49 14.57 -7.26 -14.42
C PHE A 49 13.74 -7.94 -13.33
N TYR A 50 13.53 -7.26 -12.20
CA TYR A 50 12.75 -7.82 -11.11
C TYR A 50 11.26 -7.88 -11.48
N GLY A 51 10.72 -6.89 -12.18
CA GLY A 51 9.40 -6.96 -12.83
C GLY A 51 8.22 -7.27 -11.90
N GLU A 52 8.39 -7.10 -10.59
CA GLU A 52 7.36 -7.33 -9.59
C GLU A 52 6.71 -6.01 -9.18
N ASP A 53 5.39 -5.94 -9.32
CA ASP A 53 4.57 -4.82 -8.83
C ASP A 53 4.21 -5.06 -7.37
N PHE A 54 4.68 -4.21 -6.46
CA PHE A 54 4.35 -4.31 -5.04
C PHE A 54 3.30 -3.27 -4.63
N TYR A 55 2.24 -3.73 -3.96
CA TYR A 55 1.14 -2.90 -3.45
C TYR A 55 0.87 -3.21 -1.99
N PHE A 56 0.92 -2.19 -1.14
CA PHE A 56 0.49 -2.31 0.25
C PHE A 56 0.14 -0.97 0.88
N GLU A 57 -0.66 -1.03 1.94
CA GLU A 57 -0.91 0.09 2.84
C GLU A 57 0.18 0.15 3.91
N ILE A 58 0.69 1.34 4.19
CA ILE A 58 1.79 1.52 5.14
C ILE A 58 1.21 1.64 6.56
N PRO A 59 1.46 0.67 7.47
CA PRO A 59 0.80 0.58 8.79
C PRO A 59 1.19 1.66 9.80
N ARG A 60 2.27 2.38 9.54
CA ARG A 60 2.94 3.23 10.54
C ARG A 60 3.64 4.41 9.87
N PRO A 61 3.87 5.51 10.60
CA PRO A 61 4.83 6.52 10.16
C PRO A 61 6.17 5.88 9.84
N PHE A 62 6.81 6.37 8.78
CA PHE A 62 8.15 5.95 8.38
C PHE A 62 8.96 7.18 7.96
N GLN A 63 10.28 7.08 8.03
CA GLN A 63 11.20 8.15 7.69
C GLN A 63 11.82 7.94 6.31
N CYS A 64 12.16 6.69 5.98
CA CYS A 64 12.85 6.35 4.75
C CYS A 64 12.33 5.04 4.14
N LEU A 65 12.11 5.09 2.84
CA LEU A 65 11.86 3.93 1.98
C LEU A 65 13.18 3.52 1.33
N SER A 66 13.67 2.32 1.67
CA SER A 66 14.96 1.82 1.19
C SER A 66 14.81 0.56 0.33
N PHE A 67 15.64 0.47 -0.70
CA PHE A 67 15.74 -0.67 -1.60
C PHE A 67 17.14 -1.24 -1.47
N TYR A 68 17.25 -2.51 -1.10
CA TYR A 68 18.53 -3.18 -1.01
C TYR A 68 18.63 -4.24 -2.10
N VAL A 69 19.76 -4.28 -2.78
CA VAL A 69 20.09 -5.32 -3.74
C VAL A 69 21.07 -6.27 -3.05
N TYR A 70 20.71 -7.56 -3.01
CA TYR A 70 21.54 -8.61 -2.43
C TYR A 70 22.03 -9.57 -3.51
N ALA A 71 23.25 -10.07 -3.32
CA ALA A 71 23.79 -11.20 -4.04
C ALA A 71 23.76 -12.44 -3.14
N LYS A 72 23.11 -13.50 -3.63
CA LYS A 72 23.01 -14.79 -2.96
C LYS A 72 24.10 -15.73 -3.49
N SER A 73 25.04 -16.10 -2.61
CA SER A 73 26.06 -17.10 -2.89
C SER A 73 25.60 -18.48 -2.41
N MET A 74 25.76 -19.50 -3.25
CA MET A 74 25.43 -20.89 -2.90
C MET A 74 26.27 -21.45 -1.75
N PHE A 75 27.39 -20.80 -1.43
CA PHE A 75 28.39 -21.27 -0.45
C PHE A 75 28.45 -20.43 0.84
N GLN A 76 27.78 -19.28 0.90
CA GLN A 76 27.74 -18.43 2.10
C GLN A 76 26.37 -18.50 2.78
N ILE A 77 26.37 -18.55 4.11
CA ILE A 77 25.14 -18.63 4.94
C ILE A 77 24.38 -17.28 4.97
N ARG A 78 25.06 -16.16 4.69
CA ARG A 78 24.48 -14.82 4.71
C ARG A 78 24.48 -14.20 3.32
N ASP A 79 23.38 -13.56 2.97
CA ASP A 79 23.22 -12.79 1.73
C ASP A 79 24.14 -11.55 1.77
N LEU A 80 24.85 -11.28 0.66
CA LEU A 80 25.82 -10.18 0.58
C LEU A 80 25.13 -8.93 0.01
N PRO A 81 25.09 -7.78 0.72
CA PRO A 81 24.52 -6.56 0.16
C PRO A 81 25.43 -6.01 -0.93
N VAL A 82 24.86 -5.78 -2.12
CA VAL A 82 25.53 -5.17 -3.28
C VAL A 82 25.46 -3.65 -3.18
N GLY A 83 24.31 -3.11 -2.80
CA GLY A 83 24.08 -1.68 -2.65
C GLY A 83 22.65 -1.37 -2.25
N LYS A 84 22.38 -0.11 -1.92
CA LYS A 84 21.04 0.39 -1.57
C LYS A 84 20.67 1.69 -2.26
N VAL A 85 19.36 1.94 -2.37
CA VAL A 85 18.78 3.24 -2.68
C VAL A 85 17.86 3.60 -1.52
N ALA A 86 18.06 4.76 -0.91
CA ALA A 86 17.26 5.23 0.22
C ALA A 86 16.59 6.56 -0.17
N ILE A 87 15.25 6.60 -0.15
CA ILE A 87 14.45 7.79 -0.44
C ILE A 87 13.75 8.21 0.85
N ARG A 88 13.94 9.45 1.30
CA ARG A 88 13.26 9.98 2.48
C ARG A 88 11.77 10.16 2.19
N LYS A 89 10.93 10.01 3.21
CA LYS A 89 9.46 10.24 3.10
C LYS A 89 9.16 11.60 2.47
N GLU A 90 9.86 12.63 2.94
CA GLU A 90 9.74 14.00 2.44
C GLU A 90 10.12 14.15 0.96
N ASP A 91 10.92 13.26 0.38
CA ASP A 91 11.33 13.33 -1.02
C ASP A 91 10.47 12.46 -1.95
N LEU A 92 9.59 11.61 -1.42
CA LEU A 92 8.80 10.67 -2.23
C LEU A 92 7.92 11.37 -3.26
N TYR A 93 7.38 12.55 -2.94
CA TYR A 93 6.52 13.30 -3.85
C TYR A 93 7.25 13.68 -5.16
N LYS A 94 8.59 13.87 -5.11
CA LYS A 94 9.41 14.24 -6.28
C LYS A 94 9.43 13.14 -7.34
N TYR A 95 9.28 11.88 -6.92
CA TYR A 95 9.39 10.69 -7.76
C TYR A 95 8.04 10.03 -8.06
N CYS A 96 6.94 10.53 -7.47
CA CYS A 96 5.62 9.91 -7.54
C CYS A 96 5.14 9.68 -8.99
N GLY A 97 4.81 8.44 -9.33
CA GLY A 97 4.28 8.04 -10.64
C GLY A 97 5.29 8.05 -11.80
N LYS A 98 6.54 8.46 -11.56
CA LYS A 98 7.61 8.58 -12.56
C LYS A 98 8.59 7.43 -12.47
N GLU A 99 9.08 6.97 -13.61
CA GLU A 99 10.20 6.02 -13.66
C GLU A 99 11.52 6.78 -13.56
N ASN A 100 12.36 6.47 -12.57
CA ASN A 100 13.63 7.15 -12.35
C ASN A 100 14.76 6.15 -12.11
N TRP A 101 15.97 6.48 -12.57
CA TRP A 101 17.20 5.74 -12.26
C TRP A 101 17.86 6.31 -11.01
N PHE A 102 18.18 5.44 -10.07
CA PHE A 102 18.88 5.76 -8.83
C PHE A 102 20.23 5.05 -8.78
N GLN A 103 21.28 5.77 -8.40
CA GLN A 103 22.61 5.18 -8.19
C GLN A 103 22.63 4.39 -6.88
N LEU A 104 23.22 3.19 -6.91
CA LEU A 104 23.38 2.38 -5.72
C LEU A 104 24.46 2.95 -4.80
N GLN A 105 24.14 3.05 -3.52
CA GLN A 105 25.05 3.44 -2.47
C GLN A 105 25.58 2.21 -1.73
N PRO A 106 26.82 2.24 -1.22
CA PRO A 106 27.34 1.15 -0.39
C PRO A 106 26.50 0.97 0.87
N VAL A 107 26.35 -0.28 1.30
CA VAL A 107 25.67 -0.62 2.55
C VAL A 107 26.74 -0.81 3.62
N ASP A 108 26.83 0.13 4.55
CA ASP A 108 27.77 0.08 5.67
C ASP A 108 27.03 0.23 7.03
N PRO A 109 27.51 -0.40 8.12
CA PRO A 109 26.84 -0.33 9.42
C PRO A 109 26.72 1.09 10.02
N HIS A 110 27.51 2.06 9.54
CA HIS A 110 27.50 3.44 10.00
C HIS A 110 26.59 4.36 9.15
N SER A 111 26.11 3.89 8.00
CA SER A 111 25.12 4.57 7.15
C SER A 111 23.69 4.07 7.36
N GLU A 112 23.48 3.07 8.21
CA GLU A 112 22.17 2.58 8.66
C GLU A 112 21.73 3.30 9.95
N VAL A 113 21.50 4.61 9.86
CA VAL A 113 21.03 5.42 11.01
C VAL A 113 19.51 5.51 11.03
N GLN A 114 18.92 5.34 12.21
CA GLN A 114 17.49 5.46 12.46
C GLN A 114 17.23 6.10 13.83
N GLY A 115 16.14 6.85 13.92
CA GLY A 115 15.62 7.36 15.18
C GLY A 115 15.84 8.86 15.34
N LYS A 116 15.41 9.36 16.49
CA LYS A 116 15.43 10.78 16.81
C LYS A 116 15.79 11.01 18.27
N VAL A 117 16.35 12.18 18.55
CA VAL A 117 16.75 12.62 19.88
C VAL A 117 16.02 13.92 20.25
N HIS A 118 15.52 13.99 21.48
CA HIS A 118 14.88 15.17 22.04
C HIS A 118 15.90 15.93 22.88
N LEU A 119 16.18 17.15 22.46
CA LEU A 119 17.19 18.02 23.05
C LEU A 119 16.53 19.26 23.63
N GLU A 120 16.99 19.67 24.81
CA GLU A 120 16.77 21.02 25.33
C GLU A 120 18.12 21.71 25.50
N MET A 121 18.22 22.95 25.02
CA MET A 121 19.42 23.77 25.08
C MET A 121 19.04 25.13 25.68
N LYS A 122 19.87 25.65 26.59
CA LYS A 122 19.70 27.00 27.15
C LYS A 122 21.04 27.64 27.47
N LEU A 123 21.13 28.96 27.38
CA LEU A 123 22.28 29.74 27.82
C LEU A 123 21.99 30.36 29.17
N ASN A 124 22.80 30.04 30.17
CA ASN A 124 22.76 30.67 31.47
C ASN A 124 23.89 31.69 31.58
N GLU A 125 23.62 32.84 32.18
CA GLU A 125 24.64 33.77 32.63
C GLU A 125 25.02 33.45 34.08
N LEU A 126 26.31 33.31 34.33
CA LEU A 126 26.86 33.04 35.66
C LEU A 126 27.81 34.18 36.04
N ILE A 127 27.74 34.60 37.30
CA ILE A 127 28.70 35.55 37.86
C ILE A 127 29.82 34.72 38.50
N THR A 128 31.02 34.80 37.93
CA THR A 128 32.22 34.17 38.48
C THR A 128 32.61 34.81 39.81
N GLU A 129 33.40 34.09 40.63
CA GLU A 129 33.91 34.59 41.93
C GLU A 129 34.67 35.93 41.81
N ASN A 130 35.17 36.24 40.62
CA ASN A 130 35.92 37.46 40.29
C ASN A 130 35.01 38.61 39.80
N GLY A 131 33.68 38.45 39.86
CA GLY A 131 32.70 39.44 39.38
C GLY A 131 32.56 39.52 37.85
N SER A 132 33.19 38.62 37.09
CA SER A 132 33.06 38.55 35.64
C SER A 132 31.82 37.73 35.24
N ILE A 133 31.08 38.16 34.22
CA ILE A 133 29.95 37.42 33.66
C ILE A 133 30.50 36.36 32.70
N CYS A 134 30.15 35.09 32.91
CA CYS A 134 30.43 34.01 31.97
C CYS A 134 29.13 33.37 31.48
N GLN A 135 29.15 32.86 30.24
CA GLN A 135 28.03 32.13 29.68
C GLN A 135 28.27 30.62 29.79
N GLN A 136 27.28 29.91 30.30
CA GLN A 136 27.25 28.46 30.39
C GLN A 136 26.12 27.91 29.53
N LEU A 137 26.48 27.07 28.57
CA LEU A 137 25.53 26.33 27.75
C LEU A 137 25.09 25.08 28.50
N VAL A 138 23.80 25.00 28.78
CA VAL A 138 23.17 23.83 29.38
C VAL A 138 22.49 23.03 28.28
N VAL A 139 22.83 21.76 28.17
CA VAL A 139 22.27 20.81 27.20
C VAL A 139 21.68 19.64 27.94
N GLN A 140 20.37 19.42 27.81
CA GLN A 140 19.69 18.25 28.35
C GLN A 140 19.36 17.27 27.24
N ILE A 141 19.80 16.02 27.42
CA ILE A 141 19.33 14.89 26.62
C ILE A 141 18.10 14.33 27.33
N ILE A 142 16.92 14.62 26.78
CA ILE A 142 15.65 14.21 27.39
C ILE A 142 15.41 12.73 27.07
N ALA A 143 15.27 12.41 25.78
CA ALA A 143 14.91 11.08 25.31
C ALA A 143 15.41 10.80 23.90
N CYS A 144 15.46 9.54 23.52
CA CYS A 144 15.47 9.12 22.12
C CYS A 144 14.26 8.25 21.82
N GLN A 145 13.88 8.19 20.54
CA GLN A 145 12.78 7.35 20.07
C GLN A 145 13.16 6.67 18.76
N GLY A 146 12.79 5.39 18.61
CA GLY A 146 12.94 4.63 17.38
C GLY A 146 14.39 4.28 17.02
N LEU A 147 15.26 4.05 18.00
CA LEU A 147 16.63 3.56 17.74
C LEU A 147 16.61 2.14 17.14
N PRO A 148 17.62 1.78 16.32
CA PRO A 148 17.62 0.50 15.61
C PRO A 148 17.84 -0.69 16.55
N LEU A 149 17.39 -1.86 16.12
CA LEU A 149 17.63 -3.12 16.81
C LEU A 149 19.02 -3.65 16.44
N ILE A 150 19.77 -4.14 17.42
CA ILE A 150 21.07 -4.79 17.19
C ILE A 150 20.85 -6.30 17.23
N SER A 151 21.06 -6.98 16.10
CA SER A 151 20.84 -8.42 15.94
C SER A 151 19.43 -8.90 16.35
N GLY A 152 18.40 -8.09 16.07
CA GLY A 152 17.00 -8.42 16.38
C GLY A 152 16.61 -8.28 17.86
N GLN A 153 17.45 -7.65 18.68
CA GLN A 153 17.17 -7.32 20.07
C GLN A 153 17.27 -5.80 20.29
N ASN A 154 16.58 -5.30 21.31
CA ASN A 154 16.68 -3.90 21.72
C ASN A 154 18.12 -3.56 22.11
N CYS A 155 18.56 -2.36 21.74
CA CYS A 155 19.90 -1.87 22.05
C CYS A 155 20.06 -1.49 23.53
N ASP A 156 21.31 -1.32 23.93
CA ASP A 156 21.74 -0.74 25.19
C ASP A 156 22.30 0.69 24.94
N PRO A 157 21.46 1.69 24.63
CA PRO A 157 21.92 2.98 24.15
C PRO A 157 22.54 3.88 25.22
N TYR A 158 23.54 4.67 24.81
CA TYR A 158 24.04 5.85 25.50
C TYR A 158 24.34 6.97 24.49
N ALA A 159 24.30 8.23 24.93
CA ALA A 159 24.61 9.39 24.11
C ALA A 159 25.93 10.04 24.57
N THR A 160 26.72 10.50 23.61
CA THR A 160 27.86 11.38 23.83
C THR A 160 27.54 12.77 23.31
N VAL A 161 27.62 13.77 24.19
CA VAL A 161 27.34 15.18 23.90
C VAL A 161 28.66 15.92 23.85
N THR A 162 28.99 16.49 22.70
CA THR A 162 30.25 17.19 22.47
C THR A 162 29.99 18.63 22.06
N LEU A 163 30.54 19.60 22.81
CA LEU A 163 30.61 20.99 22.36
C LEU A 163 31.81 21.14 21.44
N VAL A 164 31.54 21.41 20.16
CA VAL A 164 32.53 21.56 19.10
C VAL A 164 32.67 23.06 18.77
N GLY A 165 33.91 23.54 18.78
CA GLY A 165 34.27 24.89 18.35
C GLY A 165 35.64 24.89 17.64
N PRO A 166 36.07 26.04 17.10
CA PRO A 166 37.31 26.14 16.32
C PRO A 166 38.57 25.66 17.07
N ALA A 167 38.63 25.85 18.40
CA ALA A 167 39.77 25.43 19.23
C ALA A 167 39.36 24.57 20.44
N ARG A 168 38.15 23.99 20.45
CA ARG A 168 37.66 23.15 21.57
C ARG A 168 36.81 21.95 21.12
N SER A 169 36.91 20.89 21.91
CA SER A 169 36.07 19.69 21.84
C SER A 169 35.89 19.14 23.26
N ASP A 170 34.85 19.57 23.96
CA ASP A 170 34.51 19.06 25.30
C ASP A 170 33.40 18.03 25.18
N GLN A 171 33.67 16.79 25.61
CA GLN A 171 32.76 15.65 25.45
C GLN A 171 32.31 15.11 26.81
N LYS A 172 30.99 14.90 26.93
CA LYS A 172 30.33 14.26 28.08
C LYS A 172 29.47 13.10 27.59
N LYS A 173 29.16 12.14 28.48
CA LYS A 173 28.38 10.95 28.13
C LYS A 173 27.27 10.68 29.14
N THR A 174 26.15 10.14 28.66
CA THR A 174 25.05 9.70 29.50
C THR A 174 25.34 8.33 30.15
N LYS A 175 24.48 7.92 31.08
CA LYS A 175 24.42 6.52 31.52
C LYS A 175 23.84 5.63 30.41
N VAL A 176 24.28 4.38 30.37
CA VAL A 176 23.74 3.35 29.47
C VAL A 176 22.33 2.95 29.93
N LYS A 177 21.34 3.04 29.05
CA LYS A 177 20.00 2.48 29.25
C LYS A 177 19.98 1.11 28.61
N LYS A 178 19.38 0.11 29.27
CA LYS A 178 19.44 -1.29 28.81
C LYS A 178 18.17 -1.73 28.10
N LYS A 179 18.32 -2.49 27.02
CA LYS A 179 17.25 -3.19 26.28
C LYS A 179 16.09 -2.28 25.90
N THR A 180 16.38 -1.11 25.35
CA THR A 180 15.34 -0.16 24.90
C THR A 180 15.73 0.54 23.61
N SER A 181 14.79 0.65 22.68
CA SER A 181 14.88 1.48 21.46
C SER A 181 14.45 2.94 21.72
N ASP A 182 13.87 3.19 22.89
CA ASP A 182 13.24 4.46 23.25
C ASP A 182 13.74 4.91 24.64
N PRO A 183 15.05 5.16 24.80
CA PRO A 183 15.63 5.51 26.09
C PRO A 183 15.17 6.88 26.58
N GLN A 184 14.77 6.93 27.85
CA GLN A 184 14.60 8.19 28.60
C GLN A 184 15.88 8.44 29.39
N PHE A 185 16.63 9.48 29.03
CA PHE A 185 17.88 9.83 29.70
C PHE A 185 17.62 10.81 30.84
N GLU A 186 16.97 11.95 30.54
CA GLU A 186 16.76 13.09 31.44
C GLU A 186 18.07 13.58 32.09
N GLU A 187 19.18 13.54 31.33
CA GLU A 187 20.51 13.91 31.82
C GLU A 187 20.92 15.30 31.29
N THR A 188 21.38 16.16 32.20
CA THR A 188 21.78 17.55 31.90
C THR A 188 23.29 17.72 31.96
N PHE A 189 23.84 18.32 30.91
CA PHE A 189 25.25 18.64 30.76
C PHE A 189 25.46 20.15 30.73
N HIS A 190 26.58 20.60 31.28
CA HIS A 190 26.92 22.02 31.38
C HIS A 190 28.26 22.25 30.68
N PHE A 191 28.32 23.18 29.75
CA PHE A 191 29.54 23.51 29.00
C PHE A 191 29.85 24.99 29.16
N GLU A 192 31.10 25.32 29.45
CA GLU A 192 31.54 26.70 29.53
C GLU A 192 31.72 27.27 28.12
N VAL A 193 31.02 28.37 27.81
CA VAL A 193 31.03 29.01 26.49
C VAL A 193 32.14 30.06 26.41
N THR A 194 32.34 30.83 27.49
CA THR A 194 33.41 31.83 27.64
C THR A 194 34.47 31.32 28.62
N ARG A 195 35.75 31.27 28.21
CA ARG A 195 36.86 31.00 29.16
C ARG A 195 37.08 32.24 30.01
N SER A 196 37.03 32.09 31.34
CA SER A 196 37.42 33.15 32.27
C SER A 196 38.89 33.53 32.06
N SER A 197 39.15 34.83 31.93
CA SER A 197 40.48 35.40 31.79
C SER A 197 41.33 35.11 33.04
N SER A 198 42.20 34.11 32.97
CA SER A 198 43.20 33.90 34.02
C SER A 198 44.33 34.92 33.85
N TYR A 199 44.21 36.06 34.54
CA TYR A 199 45.28 37.05 34.66
C TYR A 199 46.48 36.45 35.41
N LYS A 200 47.59 36.24 34.70
CA LYS A 200 48.93 36.45 35.27
C LYS A 200 49.64 37.45 34.36
N GLY A 201 50.15 38.52 34.99
CA GLY A 201 50.44 39.79 34.35
C GLY A 201 51.39 39.78 33.15
N ARG A 202 51.19 40.79 32.30
CA ARG A 202 52.06 41.29 31.23
C ARG A 202 52.41 40.29 30.11
N SER A 203 51.48 40.10 29.18
CA SER A 203 51.83 39.97 27.76
C SER A 203 50.64 40.35 26.89
N HIS A 204 50.86 41.18 25.88
CA HIS A 204 49.92 41.46 24.80
C HIS A 204 49.59 40.17 24.03
N PHE A 205 48.51 39.48 24.39
CA PHE A 205 47.84 38.51 23.53
C PHE A 205 46.34 38.74 23.65
N HIS A 206 45.71 39.04 22.51
CA HIS A 206 44.25 39.08 22.40
C HIS A 206 43.70 37.68 22.70
N VAL A 207 42.90 37.56 23.76
CA VAL A 207 42.04 36.40 23.96
C VAL A 207 40.82 36.62 23.07
N GLU A 208 40.69 35.85 21.98
CA GLU A 208 39.48 35.84 21.18
C GLU A 208 38.36 35.19 22.02
N GLU A 209 37.33 35.95 22.37
CA GLU A 209 36.04 35.37 22.73
C GLU A 209 35.60 34.53 21.52
N GLU A 210 35.52 33.20 21.69
CA GLU A 210 35.04 32.35 20.62
C GLU A 210 33.59 32.74 20.31
N ASP A 211 33.39 33.27 19.11
CA ASP A 211 32.09 33.66 18.60
C ASP A 211 31.12 32.48 18.72
N ILE A 212 30.05 32.66 19.51
CA ILE A 212 28.97 31.68 19.73
C ILE A 212 28.43 31.16 18.40
N GLU A 213 28.56 31.96 17.34
CA GLU A 213 28.22 31.57 15.98
C GLU A 213 28.98 30.36 15.43
N LYS A 214 30.17 30.09 15.94
CA LYS A 214 31.03 29.00 15.47
C LYS A 214 30.89 27.73 16.32
N LEU A 215 30.01 27.76 17.33
CA LEU A 215 29.79 26.65 18.24
C LEU A 215 28.65 25.75 17.79
N GLU A 216 28.87 24.45 17.92
CA GLU A 216 27.89 23.41 17.62
C GLU A 216 27.87 22.36 18.73
N ILE A 217 26.68 21.88 19.07
CA ILE A 217 26.50 20.68 19.86
C ILE A 217 26.40 19.50 18.93
N LYS A 218 27.35 18.57 19.05
CA LYS A 218 27.33 17.27 18.41
C LYS A 218 26.85 16.21 19.41
N VAL A 219 25.73 15.57 19.10
CA VAL A 219 25.20 14.44 19.88
C VAL A 219 25.38 13.16 19.07
N GLU A 220 26.13 12.19 19.57
CA GLU A 220 26.27 10.87 18.94
C GLU A 220 25.63 9.81 19.84
N LEU A 221 24.86 8.90 19.24
CA LEU A 221 24.21 7.79 19.91
C LEU A 221 24.96 6.49 19.61
N TRP A 222 25.10 5.67 20.64
CA TRP A 222 25.90 4.45 20.60
C TRP A 222 25.18 3.33 21.34
N ASN A 223 25.29 2.10 20.85
CA ASN A 223 24.90 0.90 21.57
C ASN A 223 26.11 0.31 22.27
N ASN A 224 26.02 0.17 23.59
CA ASN A 224 27.05 -0.46 24.40
C ASN A 224 27.20 -1.95 24.03
N GLY A 225 28.37 -2.31 23.48
CA GLY A 225 28.69 -3.68 23.07
C GLY A 225 29.01 -4.63 24.23
N ASN A 226 29.11 -4.11 25.46
CA ASN A 226 29.60 -4.78 26.67
C ASN A 226 31.00 -5.37 26.51
N LEU A 227 31.14 -6.48 25.78
CA LEU A 227 32.39 -7.21 25.47
C LEU A 227 32.84 -7.03 24.01
N ALA A 228 31.99 -6.46 23.15
CA ALA A 228 32.29 -6.11 21.77
C ALA A 228 32.48 -4.60 21.61
N GLN A 229 32.99 -4.15 20.45
CA GLN A 229 33.06 -2.73 20.13
C GLN A 229 31.67 -2.10 20.10
N ASP A 230 31.55 -0.88 20.62
CA ASP A 230 30.31 -0.12 20.61
C ASP A 230 29.86 0.16 19.17
N VAL A 231 28.55 0.04 18.94
CA VAL A 231 27.95 0.20 17.61
C VAL A 231 27.36 1.60 17.52
N PHE A 232 27.78 2.36 16.52
CA PHE A 232 27.24 3.69 16.24
C PHE A 232 25.77 3.58 15.81
N LEU A 233 24.90 4.42 16.39
CA LEU A 233 23.46 4.45 16.10
C LEU A 233 23.04 5.71 15.33
N GLY A 234 23.86 6.76 15.33
CA GLY A 234 23.59 8.02 14.61
C GLY A 234 24.15 9.26 15.30
N GLU A 235 24.26 10.37 14.57
CA GLU A 235 24.65 11.67 15.10
C GLU A 235 23.67 12.79 14.73
N THR A 236 23.59 13.83 15.54
CA THR A 236 22.98 15.10 15.12
C THR A 236 23.85 16.27 15.55
N ARG A 237 23.80 17.35 14.78
CA ARG A 237 24.55 18.58 15.02
C ARG A 237 23.59 19.75 15.08
N VAL A 238 23.72 20.53 16.15
CA VAL A 238 22.86 21.68 16.42
C VAL A 238 23.74 22.90 16.64
N SER A 239 23.58 23.91 15.79
CA SER A 239 24.29 25.17 15.95
C SER A 239 23.76 25.93 17.18
N VAL A 240 24.68 26.43 18.01
CA VAL A 240 24.33 27.20 19.22
C VAL A 240 23.69 28.57 18.86
N LYS A 241 23.80 29.02 17.60
CA LYS A 241 23.13 30.23 17.08
C LYS A 241 21.62 30.26 17.32
N ILE A 242 20.99 29.09 17.43
CA ILE A 242 19.54 28.98 17.61
C ILE A 242 19.06 29.65 18.92
N LEU A 243 19.93 29.77 19.92
CA LEU A 243 19.65 30.37 21.23
C LEU A 243 19.73 31.90 21.25
N ARG A 244 19.86 32.57 20.10
CA ARG A 244 19.89 34.04 20.01
C ARG A 244 18.51 34.68 20.22
N ASN A 245 17.45 33.99 19.78
CA ASN A 245 16.09 34.52 19.80
C ASN A 245 15.24 33.93 20.93
N ASP A 246 15.55 32.71 21.37
CA ASP A 246 14.87 32.01 22.46
C ASP A 246 15.85 31.66 23.60
N HIS A 247 15.49 31.99 24.84
CA HIS A 247 16.28 31.66 26.03
C HIS A 247 16.39 30.14 26.28
N ILE A 248 15.44 29.37 25.73
CA ILE A 248 15.39 27.90 25.82
C ILE A 248 14.95 27.37 24.46
N HIS A 249 15.77 26.52 23.85
CA HIS A 249 15.42 25.81 22.62
C HIS A 249 15.16 24.34 22.93
N ARG A 250 13.96 23.84 22.63
CA ARG A 250 13.57 22.46 22.88
C ARG A 250 12.95 21.86 21.62
N ALA A 251 13.58 20.82 21.08
CA ALA A 251 13.12 20.21 19.84
C ALA A 251 13.58 18.75 19.69
N TRP A 252 12.84 18.00 18.87
CA TRP A 252 13.27 16.72 18.34
C TRP A 252 14.16 16.91 17.12
N TYR A 253 15.24 16.13 17.05
CA TYR A 253 16.19 16.10 15.96
C TYR A 253 16.32 14.69 15.38
N LEU A 254 16.33 14.57 14.06
CA LEU A 254 16.63 13.31 13.38
C LEU A 254 18.12 12.97 13.50
N LEU A 255 18.40 11.70 13.78
CA LEU A 255 19.75 11.17 13.73
C LEU A 255 20.19 11.00 12.28
N GLN A 256 21.46 11.29 12.01
CA GLN A 256 22.10 11.24 10.69
C GLN A 256 23.31 10.29 10.71
N PRO A 257 23.69 9.71 9.56
CA PRO A 257 24.98 9.04 9.38
C PRO A 257 26.17 9.92 9.76
N LYS A 258 27.29 9.28 10.08
CA LYS A 258 28.50 9.99 10.52
C LYS A 258 29.04 10.91 9.41
N GLY A 259 29.02 12.21 9.65
CA GLY A 259 29.62 13.21 8.76
C GLY A 259 31.13 13.27 8.93
N ASN A 260 31.86 12.31 8.32
CA ASN A 260 33.24 12.40 7.82
C ASN A 260 33.91 11.02 7.73
N GLY A 261 34.03 10.53 6.51
CA GLY A 261 35.06 9.60 6.05
C GLY A 261 35.28 9.94 4.58
N THR A 262 36.54 10.14 4.18
CA THR A 262 37.00 10.42 2.81
C THR A 262 36.05 9.87 1.76
N LYS A 263 35.61 10.72 0.80
CA LYS A 263 35.02 10.26 -0.46
C LYS A 263 36.04 9.36 -1.16
N SER A 264 36.14 8.09 -0.78
CA SER A 264 36.58 7.06 -1.71
C SER A 264 35.66 7.21 -2.92
N LYS A 265 36.23 7.22 -4.13
CA LYS A 265 35.42 7.23 -5.36
C LYS A 265 34.26 6.24 -5.16
N PRO A 266 33.00 6.63 -5.43
CA PRO A 266 31.92 5.66 -5.39
C PRO A 266 32.35 4.53 -6.32
N ASP A 267 32.55 3.33 -5.79
CA ASP A 267 32.63 2.16 -6.64
C ASP A 267 31.37 2.17 -7.50
N ASP A 268 31.49 1.92 -8.80
CA ASP A 268 30.35 1.86 -9.70
C ASP A 268 29.54 0.59 -9.37
N LEU A 269 28.68 0.70 -8.36
CA LEU A 269 27.85 -0.38 -7.84
C LEU A 269 26.64 -0.68 -8.75
N GLY A 270 26.44 0.13 -9.80
CA GLY A 270 25.31 0.05 -10.70
C GLY A 270 24.14 0.95 -10.30
N SER A 271 23.03 0.80 -11.01
CA SER A 271 21.84 1.64 -10.82
C SER A 271 20.56 0.80 -10.77
N LEU A 272 19.58 1.30 -10.02
CA LEU A 272 18.26 0.73 -9.86
C LEU A 272 17.21 1.69 -10.43
N ARG A 273 16.46 1.24 -11.43
CA ARG A 273 15.29 1.93 -11.96
C ARG A 273 14.09 1.61 -11.09
N LEU A 274 13.39 2.63 -10.62
CA LEU A 274 12.21 2.49 -9.78
C LEU A 274 11.08 3.36 -10.31
N LYS A 275 9.87 2.81 -10.33
CA LYS A 275 8.62 3.57 -10.42
C LYS A 275 7.96 3.55 -9.05
N VAL A 276 7.97 4.67 -8.33
CA VAL A 276 7.42 4.77 -6.97
C VAL A 276 6.18 5.64 -6.99
N THR A 277 5.06 5.15 -6.45
CA THR A 277 3.88 5.99 -6.20
C THR A 277 3.57 5.94 -4.72
N TYR A 278 3.68 7.08 -4.03
CA TYR A 278 3.33 7.21 -2.62
C TYR A 278 2.11 8.14 -2.49
N THR A 279 1.06 7.65 -1.84
CA THR A 279 -0.11 8.45 -1.47
C THR A 279 -0.31 8.45 0.04
N GLU A 280 -0.55 9.65 0.57
CA GLU A 280 -0.87 9.91 1.98
C GLU A 280 -2.23 10.60 2.03
N ASP A 281 -3.20 9.94 2.66
CA ASP A 281 -4.57 10.45 2.79
C ASP A 281 -4.69 11.12 4.18
N ASN A 282 -4.82 12.44 4.22
CA ASN A 282 -4.89 13.21 5.48
C ASN A 282 -6.33 13.25 6.01
N VAL A 283 -6.84 12.11 6.47
CA VAL A 283 -8.26 12.01 6.87
C VAL A 283 -8.58 12.91 8.09
N LEU A 284 -9.55 13.81 7.90
CA LEU A 284 -10.17 14.68 8.92
C LEU A 284 -11.23 13.91 9.72
N PRO A 285 -11.71 14.44 10.86
CA PRO A 285 -12.85 13.84 11.56
C PRO A 285 -14.09 13.72 10.65
N SER A 286 -14.84 12.62 10.79
CA SER A 286 -16.00 12.29 9.93
C SER A 286 -17.00 13.44 9.74
N ALA A 287 -17.19 14.28 10.76
CA ALA A 287 -18.09 15.43 10.72
C ALA A 287 -17.78 16.39 9.55
N CYS A 288 -16.49 16.64 9.27
CA CYS A 288 -16.04 17.53 8.20
C CYS A 288 -16.47 17.02 6.80
N TYR A 289 -16.51 15.70 6.60
CA TYR A 289 -16.82 15.10 5.30
C TYR A 289 -18.33 15.00 4.99
N THR A 290 -19.19 15.33 5.94
CA THR A 290 -20.64 15.11 5.83
C THR A 290 -21.24 15.79 4.60
N ALA A 291 -20.86 17.05 4.34
CA ALA A 291 -21.41 17.82 3.23
C ALA A 291 -21.03 17.22 1.87
N LEU A 292 -19.73 16.95 1.65
CA LEU A 292 -19.24 16.35 0.41
C LEU A 292 -19.81 14.95 0.19
N ARG A 293 -19.85 14.13 1.25
CA ARG A 293 -20.46 12.81 1.22
C ARG A 293 -21.91 12.87 0.78
N ASN A 294 -22.70 13.79 1.35
CA ASN A 294 -24.12 13.93 0.99
C ASN A 294 -24.31 14.35 -0.47
N LEU A 295 -23.48 15.24 -1.01
CA LEU A 295 -23.50 15.59 -2.43
C LEU A 295 -23.21 14.37 -3.32
N MET A 296 -22.18 13.58 -2.98
CA MET A 296 -21.85 12.36 -3.72
C MET A 296 -23.00 11.35 -3.68
N LEU A 297 -23.60 11.12 -2.49
CA LEU A 297 -24.70 10.17 -2.31
C LEU A 297 -26.00 10.60 -2.99
N LYS A 298 -26.21 11.91 -3.21
CA LYS A 298 -27.35 12.45 -3.98
C LYS A 298 -27.18 12.33 -5.49
N SER A 299 -25.98 12.00 -5.99
CA SER A 299 -25.70 11.92 -7.43
C SER A 299 -26.71 11.09 -8.26
N PRO A 300 -27.20 9.91 -7.81
CA PRO A 300 -28.18 9.14 -8.59
C PRO A 300 -29.54 9.85 -8.77
N ASP A 301 -29.87 10.79 -7.88
CA ASP A 301 -31.17 11.48 -7.86
C ASP A 301 -31.17 12.73 -8.74
N VAL A 302 -29.99 13.24 -9.11
CA VAL A 302 -29.83 14.42 -9.95
C VAL A 302 -30.19 14.10 -11.40
N LYS A 303 -31.01 14.95 -12.01
CA LYS A 303 -31.41 14.86 -13.42
C LYS A 303 -31.12 16.20 -14.12
N PRO A 304 -30.40 16.21 -15.25
CA PRO A 304 -29.75 15.07 -15.90
C PRO A 304 -28.56 14.50 -15.09
N ILE A 305 -28.22 13.23 -15.29
CA ILE A 305 -27.12 12.59 -14.53
C ILE A 305 -25.76 13.26 -14.76
N SER A 306 -25.58 13.90 -15.92
CA SER A 306 -24.40 14.69 -16.27
C SER A 306 -24.16 15.89 -15.33
N ALA A 307 -25.22 16.42 -14.70
CA ALA A 307 -25.11 17.48 -13.71
C ALA A 307 -24.72 16.96 -12.31
N SER A 308 -24.73 15.64 -12.06
CA SER A 308 -24.43 15.09 -10.74
C SER A 308 -22.97 15.27 -10.31
N ALA A 309 -22.72 15.42 -9.02
CA ALA A 309 -21.37 15.61 -8.48
C ALA A 309 -20.40 14.47 -8.85
N ALA A 310 -20.87 13.23 -8.81
CA ALA A 310 -20.08 12.06 -9.24
C ALA A 310 -19.74 12.08 -10.74
N HIS A 311 -20.67 12.54 -11.59
CA HIS A 311 -20.41 12.66 -13.03
C HIS A 311 -19.45 13.82 -13.33
N VAL A 312 -19.63 14.97 -12.69
CA VAL A 312 -18.74 16.14 -12.79
C VAL A 312 -17.31 15.73 -12.44
N LEU A 313 -17.09 14.99 -11.34
CA LEU A 313 -15.77 14.47 -10.98
C LEU A 313 -15.15 13.61 -12.10
N GLY A 314 -15.94 12.69 -12.65
CA GLY A 314 -15.48 11.81 -13.73
C GLY A 314 -15.07 12.55 -15.00
N ASP A 315 -15.77 13.64 -15.34
CA ASP A 315 -15.46 14.46 -16.51
C ASP A 315 -14.23 15.36 -16.29
N ILE A 316 -14.11 16.01 -15.13
CA ILE A 316 -12.95 16.89 -14.85
C ILE A 316 -11.65 16.09 -14.69
N CYS A 317 -11.71 14.86 -14.19
CA CYS A 317 -10.51 14.02 -14.01
C CYS A 317 -10.12 13.21 -15.24
N ARG A 318 -10.96 13.19 -16.29
CA ARG A 318 -10.83 12.32 -17.47
C ARG A 318 -9.45 12.36 -18.14
N GLU A 319 -8.79 13.52 -18.24
CA GLU A 319 -7.50 13.64 -18.93
C GLU A 319 -6.29 13.63 -17.98
N SER A 320 -6.47 14.02 -16.71
CA SER A 320 -5.37 14.15 -15.75
C SER A 320 -5.02 12.83 -15.07
N VAL A 321 -6.02 12.17 -14.49
CA VAL A 321 -5.87 10.91 -13.73
C VAL A 321 -6.69 9.78 -14.37
N GLY A 322 -7.29 10.04 -15.54
CA GLY A 322 -8.24 9.13 -16.16
C GLY A 322 -9.46 8.90 -15.26
N TYR A 323 -10.12 7.78 -15.45
CA TYR A 323 -11.27 7.39 -14.64
C TYR A 323 -10.88 6.71 -13.30
N GLU A 324 -9.62 6.79 -12.86
CA GLU A 324 -9.20 6.25 -11.55
C GLU A 324 -9.84 7.02 -10.37
N ALA A 325 -10.17 8.29 -10.57
CA ALA A 325 -10.87 9.13 -9.59
C ALA A 325 -12.27 8.62 -9.24
N LEU A 326 -12.84 7.70 -10.03
CA LEU A 326 -14.18 7.13 -9.79
C LEU A 326 -14.16 5.95 -8.83
N LEU A 327 -13.01 5.33 -8.56
CA LEU A 327 -12.94 4.18 -7.67
C LEU A 327 -13.44 4.52 -6.24
N PRO A 328 -13.02 5.64 -5.62
CA PRO A 328 -13.59 6.08 -4.34
C PRO A 328 -15.10 6.34 -4.39
N VAL A 329 -15.60 6.90 -5.49
CA VAL A 329 -17.03 7.16 -5.70
C VAL A 329 -17.81 5.83 -5.78
N VAL A 330 -17.32 4.87 -6.55
CA VAL A 330 -17.93 3.54 -6.68
C VAL A 330 -17.99 2.85 -5.31
N ARG A 331 -16.90 2.90 -4.54
CA ARG A 331 -16.85 2.38 -3.17
C ARG A 331 -17.86 3.07 -2.27
N LEU A 332 -17.87 4.40 -2.24
CA LEU A 332 -18.77 5.18 -1.40
C LEU A 332 -20.25 4.89 -1.71
N LEU A 333 -20.62 4.87 -2.99
CA LEU A 333 -21.99 4.57 -3.43
C LEU A 333 -22.38 3.11 -3.15
N LEU A 334 -21.44 2.18 -3.29
CA LEU A 334 -21.66 0.77 -2.97
C LEU A 334 -21.93 0.57 -1.47
N HIS A 335 -21.14 1.22 -0.61
CA HIS A 335 -21.33 1.22 0.83
C HIS A 335 -22.67 1.82 1.28
N HIS A 336 -23.33 2.65 0.46
CA HIS A 336 -24.63 3.22 0.82
C HIS A 336 -25.78 2.62 0.00
N ASN A 337 -25.55 1.53 -0.74
CA ASN A 337 -26.55 0.90 -1.63
C ASN A 337 -27.13 1.87 -2.69
N ARG A 338 -26.37 2.89 -3.07
CA ARG A 338 -26.73 3.90 -4.08
C ARG A 338 -26.08 3.66 -5.45
N LEU A 339 -25.23 2.65 -5.56
CA LEU A 339 -24.46 2.39 -6.78
C LEU A 339 -25.33 1.95 -7.96
N LEU A 340 -26.27 1.01 -7.78
CA LEU A 340 -27.09 0.50 -8.88
C LEU A 340 -27.88 1.61 -9.61
N PRO A 341 -28.64 2.49 -8.91
CA PRO A 341 -29.31 3.61 -9.56
C PRO A 341 -28.37 4.56 -10.31
N PHE A 342 -27.16 4.78 -9.78
CA PHE A 342 -26.14 5.59 -10.43
C PHE A 342 -25.66 4.93 -11.73
N LEU A 343 -25.23 3.65 -11.66
CA LEU A 343 -24.76 2.86 -12.81
C LEU A 343 -25.81 2.79 -13.92
N THR A 344 -27.08 2.55 -13.57
CA THR A 344 -28.19 2.54 -14.54
C THR A 344 -28.32 3.89 -15.24
N SER A 345 -28.21 5.00 -14.51
CA SER A 345 -28.35 6.35 -15.08
C SER A 345 -27.18 6.71 -16.00
N VAL A 346 -25.93 6.43 -15.60
CA VAL A 346 -24.76 6.73 -16.44
C VAL A 346 -24.66 5.81 -17.65
N ALA A 347 -25.07 4.55 -17.53
CA ALA A 347 -25.15 3.61 -18.65
C ALA A 347 -26.25 4.02 -19.66
N ALA A 348 -27.38 4.54 -19.18
CA ALA A 348 -28.42 5.09 -20.05
C ALA A 348 -27.90 6.30 -20.85
N LEU A 349 -27.19 7.22 -20.21
CA LEU A 349 -26.57 8.37 -20.89
C LEU A 349 -25.56 7.94 -21.97
N GLU A 350 -24.73 6.93 -21.70
CA GLU A 350 -23.81 6.40 -22.71
C GLU A 350 -24.55 5.77 -23.90
N LEU A 351 -25.63 5.02 -23.64
CA LEU A 351 -26.44 4.40 -24.70
C LEU A 351 -27.19 5.43 -25.55
N GLU A 352 -27.62 6.56 -24.98
CA GLU A 352 -28.21 7.67 -25.72
C GLU A 352 -27.24 8.24 -26.77
N ASN A 353 -25.95 8.31 -26.42
CA ASN A 353 -24.88 8.78 -27.30
C ASN A 353 -24.33 7.69 -28.25
N THR A 354 -24.70 6.43 -28.05
CA THR A 354 -24.25 5.32 -28.91
C THR A 354 -25.09 5.24 -30.19
N GLN A 355 -24.43 5.32 -31.35
CA GLN A 355 -25.06 5.26 -32.67
C GLN A 355 -25.21 3.83 -33.20
N GLU A 356 -24.19 2.99 -33.05
CA GLU A 356 -24.18 1.63 -33.59
C GLU A 356 -24.23 0.55 -32.50
N ALA A 357 -25.08 -0.45 -32.70
CA ALA A 357 -25.27 -1.59 -31.80
C ALA A 357 -23.98 -2.40 -31.52
N ASN A 358 -23.07 -2.45 -32.49
CA ASN A 358 -21.78 -3.16 -32.40
C ASN A 358 -20.73 -2.43 -31.53
N THR A 359 -21.00 -1.19 -31.08
CA THR A 359 -20.08 -0.37 -30.26
C THR A 359 -20.49 -0.24 -28.79
N ILE A 360 -21.66 -0.78 -28.42
CA ILE A 360 -22.22 -0.72 -27.06
C ILE A 360 -21.19 -1.15 -26.01
N PHE A 361 -20.86 -0.23 -25.08
CA PHE A 361 -19.95 -0.45 -23.95
C PHE A 361 -18.55 -0.99 -24.34
N ARG A 362 -18.10 -0.75 -25.59
CA ARG A 362 -16.74 -1.13 -26.04
C ARG A 362 -15.69 -0.04 -25.81
N GLY A 363 -16.12 1.22 -25.63
CA GLY A 363 -15.22 2.35 -25.36
C GLY A 363 -14.78 2.44 -23.91
N ASN A 364 -13.83 3.35 -23.62
CA ASN A 364 -13.53 3.77 -22.25
C ASN A 364 -14.40 4.98 -21.92
N SER A 365 -15.32 4.78 -20.98
CA SER A 365 -16.32 5.77 -20.55
C SER A 365 -16.45 5.75 -19.03
N LEU A 366 -17.16 6.73 -18.50
CA LEU A 366 -17.51 6.79 -17.08
C LEU A 366 -18.29 5.53 -16.66
N ALA A 367 -19.33 5.15 -17.41
CA ALA A 367 -20.16 4.00 -17.06
C ALA A 367 -19.39 2.68 -17.14
N THR A 368 -18.62 2.47 -18.22
CA THR A 368 -17.82 1.25 -18.36
C THR A 368 -16.79 1.13 -17.25
N ARG A 369 -16.13 2.24 -16.85
CA ARG A 369 -15.18 2.19 -15.75
C ARG A 369 -15.85 1.92 -14.39
N CYS A 370 -16.97 2.57 -14.09
CA CYS A 370 -17.65 2.35 -12.81
C CYS A 370 -18.11 0.89 -12.67
N ILE A 371 -18.59 0.28 -13.76
CA ILE A 371 -18.98 -1.14 -13.78
C ILE A 371 -17.73 -2.03 -13.64
N ASP A 372 -16.61 -1.72 -14.30
CA ASP A 372 -15.35 -2.46 -14.17
C ASP A 372 -14.83 -2.46 -12.72
N ASP A 373 -14.83 -1.30 -12.06
CA ASP A 373 -14.40 -1.17 -10.67
C ASP A 373 -15.37 -1.92 -9.72
N MET A 374 -16.68 -1.85 -9.97
CA MET A 374 -17.68 -2.63 -9.22
C MET A 374 -17.45 -4.14 -9.36
N MET A 375 -17.23 -4.64 -10.58
CA MET A 375 -16.98 -6.06 -10.81
C MET A 375 -15.69 -6.53 -10.13
N LYS A 376 -14.62 -5.72 -10.14
CA LYS A 376 -13.36 -6.04 -9.44
C LYS A 376 -13.55 -6.14 -7.93
N ILE A 377 -14.33 -5.21 -7.37
CA ILE A 377 -14.64 -5.10 -5.96
C ILE A 377 -15.50 -6.29 -5.50
N VAL A 378 -16.63 -6.51 -6.17
CA VAL A 378 -17.67 -7.48 -5.74
C VAL A 378 -17.36 -8.89 -6.24
N GLY A 379 -16.75 -9.01 -7.41
CA GLY A 379 -16.50 -10.28 -8.09
C GLY A 379 -15.21 -10.99 -7.68
N ARG A 380 -14.46 -10.49 -6.68
CA ARG A 380 -13.19 -11.11 -6.25
C ARG A 380 -13.36 -12.56 -5.79
N SER A 381 -14.36 -12.82 -4.96
CA SER A 381 -14.68 -14.20 -4.51
C SER A 381 -15.10 -15.06 -5.70
N TYR A 382 -15.90 -14.50 -6.60
CA TYR A 382 -16.37 -15.19 -7.79
C TYR A 382 -15.20 -15.65 -8.70
N LEU A 383 -14.24 -14.77 -9.00
CA LEU A 383 -13.04 -15.14 -9.76
C LEU A 383 -12.18 -16.18 -9.03
N THR A 384 -12.11 -16.10 -7.71
CA THR A 384 -11.33 -17.04 -6.89
C THR A 384 -11.90 -18.44 -7.00
N VAL A 385 -13.22 -18.60 -6.91
CA VAL A 385 -13.88 -19.91 -7.04
C VAL A 385 -13.83 -20.41 -8.49
N THR A 386 -14.06 -19.54 -9.47
CA THR A 386 -14.20 -19.94 -10.89
C THR A 386 -12.86 -20.16 -11.58
N LEU A 387 -11.86 -19.29 -11.39
CA LEU A 387 -10.62 -19.31 -12.19
C LEU A 387 -9.40 -19.83 -11.44
N LYS A 388 -9.28 -19.57 -10.12
CA LYS A 388 -8.04 -19.89 -9.37
C LYS A 388 -7.63 -21.37 -9.46
N PRO A 389 -8.52 -22.37 -9.39
CA PRO A 389 -8.12 -23.77 -9.50
C PRO A 389 -7.52 -24.09 -10.88
N VAL A 390 -8.16 -23.65 -11.95
CA VAL A 390 -7.70 -23.88 -13.33
C VAL A 390 -6.40 -23.14 -13.60
N LEU A 391 -6.27 -21.90 -13.11
CA LEU A 391 -5.03 -21.14 -13.20
C LEU A 391 -3.90 -21.84 -12.44
N ASN A 392 -4.13 -22.34 -11.22
CA ASN A 392 -3.09 -23.06 -10.49
C ASN A 392 -2.57 -24.27 -11.28
N GLU A 393 -3.47 -25.03 -11.93
CA GLU A 393 -3.08 -26.15 -12.78
C GLU A 393 -2.22 -25.71 -13.98
N ILE A 394 -2.58 -24.63 -14.66
CA ILE A 394 -1.80 -24.08 -15.79
C ILE A 394 -0.39 -23.72 -15.34
N PHE A 395 -0.25 -23.10 -14.16
CA PHE A 395 1.06 -22.72 -13.63
C PHE A 395 1.88 -23.91 -13.12
N GLU A 396 1.24 -24.95 -12.58
CA GLU A 396 1.94 -26.14 -12.08
C GLU A 396 2.42 -27.05 -13.22
N SER A 397 1.64 -27.16 -14.29
CA SER A 397 1.95 -27.99 -15.44
C SER A 397 2.96 -27.37 -16.41
N ASN A 398 2.98 -26.04 -16.53
CA ASN A 398 3.90 -25.26 -17.37
C ASN A 398 4.10 -25.81 -18.80
N LYS A 399 3.01 -26.25 -19.44
CA LYS A 399 3.07 -26.79 -20.81
C LYS A 399 3.17 -25.67 -21.85
N THR A 400 3.98 -25.89 -22.88
CA THR A 400 4.07 -24.99 -24.04
C THR A 400 2.76 -24.97 -24.83
N CYS A 401 2.30 -23.75 -25.14
CA CYS A 401 1.06 -23.50 -25.89
C CYS A 401 1.31 -22.52 -27.05
N GLU A 402 2.56 -22.36 -27.51
CA GLU A 402 2.86 -21.46 -28.62
C GLU A 402 2.39 -22.08 -29.93
N ILE A 403 1.55 -21.33 -30.64
CA ILE A 403 0.92 -21.74 -31.90
C ILE A 403 1.22 -20.75 -33.04
N ASP A 404 1.94 -19.67 -32.76
CA ASP A 404 2.42 -18.72 -33.77
C ASP A 404 3.67 -19.28 -34.47
N PRO A 405 3.61 -19.60 -35.78
CA PRO A 405 4.72 -20.20 -36.50
C PRO A 405 6.03 -19.40 -36.44
N VAL A 406 5.96 -18.08 -36.25
CA VAL A 406 7.13 -17.19 -36.21
C VAL A 406 7.83 -17.21 -34.84
N LYS A 407 7.15 -17.68 -33.79
CA LYS A 407 7.64 -17.66 -32.40
C LYS A 407 8.01 -19.04 -31.85
N LEU A 408 7.85 -20.09 -32.66
CA LEU A 408 8.24 -21.46 -32.29
C LEU A 408 9.75 -21.57 -32.17
N LYS A 409 10.21 -22.32 -31.16
CA LYS A 409 11.62 -22.66 -30.98
C LYS A 409 11.94 -23.94 -31.78
N GLU A 410 13.22 -24.14 -32.11
CA GLU A 410 13.67 -25.39 -32.75
C GLU A 410 13.35 -26.60 -31.84
N GLY A 411 12.50 -27.51 -32.34
CA GLY A 411 12.04 -28.69 -31.61
C GLY A 411 10.61 -28.60 -31.06
N ASP A 412 9.93 -27.46 -31.16
CA ASP A 412 8.52 -27.33 -30.76
C ASP A 412 7.58 -28.07 -31.73
N ASN A 413 6.56 -28.74 -31.18
CA ASN A 413 5.51 -29.40 -31.95
C ASN A 413 4.22 -28.58 -31.87
N VAL A 414 3.81 -27.99 -33.00
CA VAL A 414 2.66 -27.08 -33.08
C VAL A 414 1.36 -27.80 -32.75
N GLU A 415 1.21 -29.04 -33.20
CA GLU A 415 0.02 -29.85 -33.01
C GLU A 415 -0.18 -30.16 -31.52
N VAL A 416 0.89 -30.56 -30.82
CA VAL A 416 0.85 -30.79 -29.36
C VAL A 416 0.59 -29.49 -28.59
N ASN A 417 1.22 -28.38 -28.99
CA ASN A 417 0.96 -27.07 -28.39
C ASN A 417 -0.49 -26.62 -28.59
N LYS A 418 -1.07 -26.93 -29.75
CA LYS A 418 -2.47 -26.65 -30.10
C LYS A 418 -3.43 -27.48 -29.24
N GLU A 419 -3.16 -28.76 -29.03
CA GLU A 419 -3.93 -29.63 -28.14
C GLU A 419 -3.85 -29.17 -26.67
N ASN A 420 -2.65 -28.80 -26.20
CA ASN A 420 -2.46 -28.24 -24.86
C ASN A 420 -3.30 -26.98 -24.66
N LEU A 421 -3.23 -26.04 -25.62
CA LEU A 421 -4.00 -24.79 -25.57
C LEU A 421 -5.51 -25.05 -25.60
N GLN A 422 -5.97 -25.97 -26.46
CA GLN A 422 -7.38 -26.37 -26.53
C GLN A 422 -7.87 -26.92 -25.19
N GLY A 423 -7.08 -27.80 -24.56
CA GLY A 423 -7.39 -28.36 -23.25
C GLY A 423 -7.55 -27.29 -22.16
N TYR A 424 -6.64 -26.31 -22.09
CA TYR A 424 -6.75 -25.21 -21.13
C TYR A 424 -7.93 -24.28 -21.40
N VAL A 425 -8.15 -23.91 -22.67
CA VAL A 425 -9.30 -23.08 -23.04
C VAL A 425 -10.61 -23.78 -22.66
N GLN A 426 -10.75 -25.08 -22.95
CA GLN A 426 -11.97 -25.83 -22.64
C GLN A 426 -12.24 -25.88 -21.13
N LYS A 427 -11.20 -26.06 -20.30
CA LYS A 427 -11.32 -26.03 -18.84
C LYS A 427 -11.76 -24.66 -18.33
N VAL A 428 -11.12 -23.59 -18.79
CA VAL A 428 -11.48 -22.21 -18.41
C VAL A 428 -12.91 -21.90 -18.84
N PHE A 429 -13.27 -22.20 -20.09
CA PHE A 429 -14.59 -21.94 -20.65
C PHE A 429 -15.70 -22.72 -19.92
N THR A 430 -15.47 -23.99 -19.61
CA THR A 430 -16.42 -24.83 -18.86
C THR A 430 -16.60 -24.32 -17.44
N SER A 431 -15.50 -23.96 -16.77
CA SER A 431 -15.56 -23.39 -15.41
C SER A 431 -16.39 -22.09 -15.39
N ILE A 432 -16.18 -21.20 -16.37
CA ILE A 432 -16.95 -19.96 -16.49
C ILE A 432 -18.44 -20.25 -16.73
N THR A 433 -18.77 -21.04 -17.74
CA THR A 433 -20.17 -21.27 -18.16
C THR A 433 -21.00 -22.04 -17.13
N GLN A 434 -20.36 -22.78 -16.22
CA GLN A 434 -21.02 -23.49 -15.12
C GLN A 434 -21.07 -22.70 -13.80
N SER A 435 -20.49 -21.49 -13.77
CA SER A 435 -20.31 -20.73 -12.52
C SER A 435 -21.43 -19.73 -12.20
N SER A 436 -22.56 -19.76 -12.92
CA SER A 436 -23.65 -18.79 -12.76
C SER A 436 -24.25 -18.70 -11.35
N SER A 437 -24.12 -19.74 -10.53
CA SER A 437 -24.55 -19.75 -9.11
C SER A 437 -23.66 -18.94 -8.19
N SER A 438 -22.41 -18.73 -8.57
CA SER A 438 -21.40 -18.03 -7.76
C SER A 438 -21.34 -16.52 -8.08
N CYS A 439 -22.14 -16.04 -9.05
CA CYS A 439 -22.22 -14.64 -9.40
C CYS A 439 -22.98 -13.85 -8.32
N SER A 440 -22.43 -12.70 -7.92
CA SER A 440 -23.03 -11.87 -6.85
C SER A 440 -24.38 -11.28 -7.27
N PRO A 441 -25.38 -11.22 -6.38
CA PRO A 441 -26.68 -10.61 -6.67
C PRO A 441 -26.59 -9.20 -7.27
N LEU A 442 -25.68 -8.36 -6.75
CA LEU A 442 -25.50 -7.00 -7.26
C LEU A 442 -25.01 -6.97 -8.71
N MET A 443 -24.08 -7.87 -9.07
CA MET A 443 -23.63 -7.99 -10.46
C MET A 443 -24.79 -8.43 -11.37
N CYS A 444 -25.59 -9.39 -10.90
CA CYS A 444 -26.77 -9.84 -11.64
C CYS A 444 -27.79 -8.71 -11.87
N ASP A 445 -28.04 -7.87 -10.85
CA ASP A 445 -28.95 -6.72 -10.96
C ASP A 445 -28.43 -5.67 -11.96
N VAL A 446 -27.12 -5.40 -11.95
CA VAL A 446 -26.49 -4.51 -12.94
C VAL A 446 -26.59 -5.09 -14.35
N PHE A 447 -26.27 -6.37 -14.54
CA PHE A 447 -26.38 -7.02 -15.86
C PHE A 447 -27.82 -7.05 -16.38
N ARG A 448 -28.79 -7.28 -15.50
CA ARG A 448 -30.22 -7.16 -15.84
C ARG A 448 -30.56 -5.75 -16.31
N SER A 449 -30.13 -4.73 -15.57
CA SER A 449 -30.35 -3.33 -15.95
C SER A 449 -29.72 -3.00 -17.31
N LEU A 450 -28.49 -3.43 -17.57
CA LEU A 450 -27.80 -3.19 -18.84
C LEU A 450 -28.52 -3.87 -20.00
N ARG A 451 -28.96 -5.12 -19.80
CA ARG A 451 -29.74 -5.88 -20.78
C ARG A 451 -31.03 -5.14 -21.16
N GLN A 452 -31.78 -4.67 -20.17
CA GLN A 452 -33.03 -3.93 -20.38
C GLN A 452 -32.80 -2.60 -21.12
N LEU A 453 -31.77 -1.84 -20.73
CA LEU A 453 -31.43 -0.57 -21.37
C LEU A 453 -31.02 -0.78 -22.83
N ALA A 454 -30.19 -1.78 -23.12
CA ALA A 454 -29.75 -2.09 -24.48
C ALA A 454 -30.92 -2.52 -25.38
N SER A 455 -31.81 -3.40 -24.88
CA SER A 455 -33.02 -3.81 -25.60
C SER A 455 -33.97 -2.65 -25.89
N LYS A 456 -34.08 -1.70 -24.95
CA LYS A 456 -34.91 -0.49 -25.15
C LYS A 456 -34.33 0.45 -26.21
N ARG A 457 -33.01 0.61 -26.25
CA ARG A 457 -32.33 1.50 -27.20
C ARG A 457 -32.31 0.92 -28.62
N PHE A 458 -32.09 -0.38 -28.76
CA PHE A 458 -31.97 -1.06 -30.06
C PHE A 458 -32.97 -2.21 -30.19
N PRO A 459 -34.28 -1.94 -30.25
CA PRO A 459 -35.31 -2.99 -30.28
C PRO A 459 -35.27 -3.87 -31.54
N ALA A 460 -34.67 -3.36 -32.63
CA ALA A 460 -34.57 -4.06 -33.90
C ALA A 460 -33.52 -5.19 -33.91
N ASP A 461 -32.59 -5.22 -32.96
CA ASP A 461 -31.52 -6.23 -32.88
C ASP A 461 -31.62 -7.00 -31.56
N PRO A 462 -32.19 -8.21 -31.54
CA PRO A 462 -32.29 -9.03 -30.33
C PRO A 462 -30.94 -9.44 -29.72
N HIS A 463 -29.83 -9.32 -30.47
CA HIS A 463 -28.49 -9.73 -30.02
C HIS A 463 -27.84 -8.69 -29.09
N VAL A 464 -28.28 -7.42 -29.12
CA VAL A 464 -27.71 -6.34 -28.30
C VAL A 464 -27.82 -6.60 -26.80
N GLN A 465 -28.89 -7.29 -26.40
CA GLN A 465 -29.15 -7.61 -25.00
C GLN A 465 -28.06 -8.52 -24.40
N TYR A 466 -27.55 -9.46 -25.21
CA TYR A 466 -26.46 -10.36 -24.83
C TYR A 466 -25.11 -9.68 -25.02
N SER A 467 -24.93 -8.90 -26.10
CA SER A 467 -23.70 -8.16 -26.36
C SER A 467 -23.38 -7.16 -25.24
N ALA A 468 -24.40 -6.49 -24.68
CA ALA A 468 -24.23 -5.52 -23.59
C ALA A 468 -23.73 -6.15 -22.28
N VAL A 469 -24.13 -7.38 -21.96
CA VAL A 469 -23.66 -8.09 -20.75
C VAL A 469 -22.32 -8.78 -21.01
N SER A 470 -22.18 -9.42 -22.18
CA SER A 470 -20.97 -10.10 -22.64
C SER A 470 -19.73 -9.17 -22.65
N SER A 471 -19.90 -7.92 -23.08
CA SER A 471 -18.83 -6.92 -23.11
C SER A 471 -18.25 -6.59 -21.73
N PHE A 472 -18.99 -6.83 -20.65
CA PHE A 472 -18.49 -6.70 -19.29
C PHE A 472 -17.94 -8.02 -18.77
N ILE A 473 -18.78 -9.06 -18.71
CA ILE A 473 -18.45 -10.28 -17.98
C ILE A 473 -17.32 -11.09 -18.65
N PHE A 474 -17.30 -11.18 -19.98
CA PHE A 474 -16.24 -11.91 -20.69
C PHE A 474 -15.06 -11.01 -21.03
N LEU A 475 -15.33 -9.87 -21.68
CA LEU A 475 -14.29 -9.01 -22.23
C LEU A 475 -13.52 -8.23 -21.16
N ARG A 476 -14.20 -7.66 -20.16
CA ARG A 476 -13.59 -6.76 -19.15
C ARG A 476 -13.30 -7.43 -17.81
N PHE A 477 -13.92 -8.58 -17.55
CA PHE A 477 -13.79 -9.29 -16.28
C PHE A 477 -13.03 -10.61 -16.42
N PHE A 478 -13.62 -11.67 -16.99
CA PHE A 478 -12.97 -12.98 -17.05
C PHE A 478 -11.70 -13.00 -17.92
N ALA A 479 -11.74 -12.47 -19.14
CA ALA A 479 -10.56 -12.46 -20.02
C ALA A 479 -9.41 -11.67 -19.38
N VAL A 480 -9.69 -10.49 -18.83
CA VAL A 480 -8.67 -9.67 -18.15
C VAL A 480 -8.12 -10.39 -16.91
N ALA A 481 -8.95 -11.10 -16.15
CA ALA A 481 -8.51 -11.88 -14.99
C ALA A 481 -7.63 -13.08 -15.36
N VAL A 482 -7.86 -13.70 -16.53
CA VAL A 482 -6.98 -14.74 -17.08
C VAL A 482 -5.67 -14.14 -17.58
N LEU A 483 -5.73 -13.02 -18.30
CA LEU A 483 -4.56 -12.33 -18.85
C LEU A 483 -3.63 -11.82 -17.74
N SER A 484 -4.20 -11.26 -16.67
CA SER A 484 -3.48 -10.59 -15.59
C SER A 484 -3.98 -11.06 -14.22
N PRO A 485 -3.71 -12.31 -13.83
CA PRO A 485 -4.26 -12.91 -12.60
C PRO A 485 -3.75 -12.25 -11.31
N HIS A 486 -2.59 -11.58 -11.37
CA HIS A 486 -2.03 -10.84 -10.23
C HIS A 486 -2.86 -9.59 -9.88
N THR A 487 -3.37 -8.86 -10.89
CA THR A 487 -4.20 -7.66 -10.70
C THR A 487 -5.53 -7.97 -9.98
N PHE A 488 -6.02 -9.21 -10.13
CA PHE A 488 -7.22 -9.71 -9.45
C PHE A 488 -6.91 -10.53 -8.19
N GLN A 489 -5.66 -10.54 -7.73
CA GLN A 489 -5.19 -11.25 -6.53
C GLN A 489 -5.44 -12.77 -6.57
N LEU A 490 -5.53 -13.34 -7.79
CA LEU A 490 -5.61 -14.79 -8.00
C LEU A 490 -4.22 -15.43 -7.81
N ARG A 491 -3.15 -14.64 -8.03
CA ARG A 491 -1.75 -15.00 -7.84
C ARG A 491 -1.00 -13.85 -7.17
N ALA A 492 0.05 -14.17 -6.41
CA ALA A 492 0.87 -13.18 -5.72
C ALA A 492 1.90 -12.50 -6.63
N HIS A 493 2.29 -13.13 -7.75
CA HIS A 493 3.39 -12.67 -8.60
C HIS A 493 2.99 -12.66 -10.08
N HIS A 494 3.69 -11.86 -10.88
CA HIS A 494 3.55 -11.85 -12.33
C HIS A 494 3.93 -13.22 -12.93
N PRO A 495 3.21 -13.72 -13.97
CA PRO A 495 3.59 -14.96 -14.65
C PRO A 495 4.94 -14.83 -15.37
N GLU A 496 5.70 -15.91 -15.45
CA GLU A 496 6.90 -15.96 -16.30
C GLU A 496 6.53 -15.73 -17.78
N PRO A 497 7.45 -15.25 -18.64
CA PRO A 497 7.14 -14.89 -20.03
C PRO A 497 6.40 -15.99 -20.81
N GLU A 498 6.77 -17.25 -20.60
CA GLU A 498 6.15 -18.41 -21.27
C GLU A 498 4.71 -18.66 -20.81
N ILE A 499 4.45 -18.57 -19.50
CA ILE A 499 3.10 -18.68 -18.92
C ILE A 499 2.28 -17.45 -19.31
N SER A 500 2.87 -16.26 -19.28
CA SER A 500 2.22 -15.00 -19.69
C SER A 500 1.73 -15.06 -21.14
N ARG A 501 2.55 -15.65 -22.03
CA ARG A 501 2.17 -15.93 -23.42
C ARG A 501 1.01 -16.91 -23.51
N THR A 502 1.05 -18.01 -22.75
CA THR A 502 -0.03 -19.00 -22.68
C THR A 502 -1.35 -18.37 -22.21
N LEU A 503 -1.32 -17.60 -21.11
CA LEU A 503 -2.47 -16.88 -20.58
C LEU A 503 -3.01 -15.85 -21.58
N THR A 504 -2.13 -15.20 -22.35
CA THR A 504 -2.54 -14.27 -23.42
C THR A 504 -3.35 -14.98 -24.51
N LEU A 505 -2.91 -16.17 -24.95
CA LEU A 505 -3.62 -16.97 -25.94
C LEU A 505 -4.97 -17.44 -25.39
N ILE A 506 -5.00 -17.97 -24.17
CA ILE A 506 -6.24 -18.39 -23.50
C ILE A 506 -7.21 -17.20 -23.37
N SER A 507 -6.74 -16.06 -22.87
CA SER A 507 -7.54 -14.85 -22.72
C SER A 507 -8.14 -14.38 -24.05
N LYS A 508 -7.34 -14.33 -25.12
CA LYS A 508 -7.82 -13.98 -26.47
C LYS A 508 -8.92 -14.94 -26.94
N THR A 509 -8.72 -16.24 -26.74
CA THR A 509 -9.71 -17.25 -27.14
C THR A 509 -11.00 -17.13 -26.33
N ILE A 510 -10.92 -16.98 -25.00
CA ILE A 510 -12.09 -16.79 -24.13
C ILE A 510 -12.83 -15.49 -24.45
N GLN A 511 -12.12 -14.41 -24.76
CA GLN A 511 -12.71 -13.15 -25.20
C GLN A 511 -13.51 -13.32 -26.50
N SER A 512 -12.95 -14.03 -27.48
CA SER A 512 -13.63 -14.32 -28.75
C SER A 512 -14.84 -15.25 -28.58
N LEU A 513 -14.70 -16.34 -27.81
CA LEU A 513 -15.79 -17.28 -27.55
C LEU A 513 -16.93 -16.63 -26.74
N GLY A 514 -16.59 -15.74 -25.80
CA GLY A 514 -17.55 -15.04 -24.96
C GLY A 514 -18.24 -13.85 -25.65
N SER A 515 -17.63 -13.29 -26.69
CA SER A 515 -18.17 -12.15 -27.44
C SER A 515 -19.32 -12.58 -28.35
N TRP A 516 -20.55 -12.33 -27.92
CA TRP A 516 -21.79 -12.72 -28.62
C TRP A 516 -21.85 -12.28 -30.10
N GLY A 517 -21.19 -11.17 -30.45
CA GLY A 517 -21.12 -10.65 -31.83
C GLY A 517 -19.98 -11.20 -32.70
N SER A 518 -19.10 -12.09 -32.18
CA SER A 518 -18.00 -12.69 -32.94
C SER A 518 -18.38 -14.01 -33.63
N LEU A 519 -19.41 -14.69 -33.13
CA LEU A 519 -19.84 -16.01 -33.59
C LEU A 519 -21.13 -15.94 -34.45
N SER A 520 -21.85 -14.82 -34.39
CA SER A 520 -23.07 -14.60 -35.17
C SER A 520 -22.77 -13.79 -36.44
N LYS A 521 -22.70 -14.50 -37.57
CA LYS A 521 -22.64 -14.04 -38.98
C LYS A 521 -21.30 -13.44 -39.47
N ASN A 522 -20.64 -14.19 -40.36
CA ASN A 522 -19.70 -13.73 -41.41
C ASN A 522 -18.55 -12.76 -41.03
N LYS A 523 -17.99 -12.84 -39.81
CA LYS A 523 -16.73 -12.14 -39.45
C LYS A 523 -15.49 -13.02 -39.37
N LEU A 524 -15.59 -14.27 -39.83
CA LEU A 524 -14.48 -15.20 -39.95
C LEU A 524 -13.37 -14.69 -40.92
N SER A 525 -13.67 -13.67 -41.74
CA SER A 525 -12.72 -12.93 -42.60
C SER A 525 -11.94 -11.80 -41.91
N SER A 526 -12.17 -11.51 -40.62
CA SER A 526 -11.59 -10.34 -39.92
C SER A 526 -10.48 -10.69 -38.91
N PHE A 527 -10.05 -11.94 -38.80
CA PHE A 527 -8.90 -12.28 -37.95
C PHE A 527 -7.63 -11.65 -38.51
N LYS A 528 -7.03 -10.74 -37.74
CA LYS A 528 -5.72 -10.14 -38.07
C LYS A 528 -4.57 -11.16 -37.98
N GLU A 529 -4.78 -12.26 -37.25
CA GLU A 529 -3.78 -13.30 -36.97
C GLU A 529 -4.27 -14.66 -37.55
N THR A 530 -3.70 -15.08 -38.69
CA THR A 530 -4.14 -16.30 -39.42
C THR A 530 -3.99 -17.58 -38.61
N TYR A 531 -2.99 -17.69 -37.74
CA TYR A 531 -2.78 -18.91 -36.92
C TYR A 531 -3.90 -19.13 -35.88
N MET A 532 -4.50 -18.04 -35.37
CA MET A 532 -5.62 -18.14 -34.42
C MET A 532 -6.88 -18.67 -35.09
N TYR A 533 -7.08 -18.36 -36.37
CA TYR A 533 -8.23 -18.80 -37.14
C TYR A 533 -8.31 -20.33 -37.22
N ASP A 534 -7.20 -21.00 -37.53
CA ASP A 534 -7.16 -22.47 -37.60
C ASP A 534 -7.32 -23.13 -36.23
N PHE A 535 -7.03 -22.40 -35.16
CA PHE A 535 -7.30 -22.84 -33.79
C PHE A 535 -8.78 -22.70 -33.42
N PHE A 536 -9.43 -21.59 -33.78
CA PHE A 536 -10.87 -21.39 -33.49
C PHE A 536 -11.77 -22.43 -34.15
N LYS A 537 -11.39 -22.93 -35.33
CA LYS A 537 -12.10 -24.04 -36.01
C LYS A 537 -12.17 -25.34 -35.19
N LEU A 538 -11.34 -25.51 -34.17
CA LEU A 538 -11.38 -26.68 -33.30
C LEU A 538 -12.54 -26.65 -32.29
N PHE A 539 -13.20 -25.50 -32.11
CA PHE A 539 -14.33 -25.36 -31.20
C PHE A 539 -15.64 -25.48 -31.97
N GLN A 540 -16.60 -26.23 -31.42
CA GLN A 540 -17.95 -26.30 -31.97
C GLN A 540 -18.68 -24.99 -31.68
N GLU A 541 -18.69 -24.07 -32.65
CA GLU A 541 -19.19 -22.70 -32.47
C GLU A 541 -20.62 -22.66 -31.91
N ASP A 542 -21.54 -23.45 -32.48
CA ASP A 542 -22.95 -23.48 -32.06
C ASP A 542 -23.13 -23.95 -30.60
N GLU A 543 -22.37 -24.95 -30.16
CA GLU A 543 -22.44 -25.46 -28.78
C GLU A 543 -21.90 -24.43 -27.78
N CYS A 544 -20.80 -23.76 -28.14
CA CYS A 544 -20.23 -22.68 -27.33
C CYS A 544 -21.18 -21.50 -27.22
N ILE A 545 -21.85 -21.10 -28.32
CA ILE A 545 -22.84 -20.01 -28.32
C ILE A 545 -23.98 -20.34 -27.35
N GLU A 546 -24.56 -21.54 -27.42
CA GLU A 546 -25.69 -21.90 -26.56
C GLU A 546 -25.29 -21.95 -25.08
N LYS A 547 -24.09 -22.45 -24.75
CA LYS A 547 -23.55 -22.42 -23.37
C LYS A 547 -23.38 -20.99 -22.85
N VAL A 548 -22.82 -20.09 -23.68
CA VAL A 548 -22.66 -18.68 -23.32
C VAL A 548 -24.02 -18.00 -23.17
N LYS A 549 -24.97 -18.26 -24.07
CA LYS A 549 -26.33 -17.72 -24.01
C LYS A 549 -27.00 -18.08 -22.69
N LYS A 550 -27.01 -19.37 -22.36
CA LYS A 550 -27.59 -19.89 -21.13
C LYS A 550 -26.96 -19.25 -19.91
N PHE A 551 -25.63 -19.16 -19.89
CA PHE A 551 -24.90 -18.49 -18.81
C PHE A 551 -25.30 -17.01 -18.67
N LEU A 552 -25.35 -16.26 -19.78
CA LEU A 552 -25.73 -14.84 -19.79
C LEU A 552 -27.18 -14.64 -19.35
N ASP A 553 -28.09 -15.53 -19.74
CA ASP A 553 -29.48 -15.52 -19.28
C ASP A 553 -29.56 -15.76 -17.76
N GLU A 554 -28.85 -16.75 -17.24
CA GLU A 554 -28.86 -17.07 -15.81
C GLU A 554 -28.37 -15.90 -14.94
N ILE A 555 -27.27 -15.24 -15.32
CA ILE A 555 -26.72 -14.10 -14.57
C ILE A 555 -27.47 -12.77 -14.79
N SER A 556 -28.41 -12.71 -15.72
CA SER A 556 -29.21 -11.49 -16.00
C SER A 556 -30.71 -11.66 -15.76
N SER A 557 -31.12 -12.78 -15.13
CA SER A 557 -32.52 -13.13 -14.85
C SER A 557 -33.02 -12.70 -13.45
N ASN A 558 -34.33 -12.82 -13.20
CA ASN A 558 -35.03 -12.39 -11.97
C ASN A 558 -34.97 -13.39 -10.80
N VAL A 559 -34.21 -14.48 -10.90
CA VAL A 559 -34.21 -15.51 -9.85
C VAL A 559 -33.18 -15.16 -8.78
N SER A 560 -33.67 -14.63 -7.66
CA SER A 560 -32.92 -14.57 -6.40
C SER A 560 -32.56 -16.00 -5.97
N LYS A 561 -31.32 -16.43 -6.23
CA LYS A 561 -30.78 -17.67 -5.66
C LYS A 561 -30.58 -17.43 -4.17
N GLU A 562 -31.50 -17.93 -3.34
CA GLU A 562 -31.24 -18.13 -1.91
C GLU A 562 -29.99 -18.99 -1.78
N SER A 563 -29.07 -18.56 -0.92
CA SER A 563 -27.79 -19.24 -0.65
C SER A 563 -28.04 -20.64 -0.10
N SER A 564 -27.89 -21.66 -0.94
CA SER A 564 -27.87 -23.06 -0.52
C SER A 564 -26.64 -23.31 0.36
N GLY A 565 -26.88 -23.49 1.67
CA GLY A 565 -25.88 -23.60 2.72
C GLY A 565 -25.10 -24.92 2.75
N VAL A 566 -24.21 -25.11 1.78
CA VAL A 566 -23.01 -25.96 1.93
C VAL A 566 -21.83 -25.17 1.38
N GLU A 567 -21.26 -24.28 2.20
CA GLU A 567 -20.01 -23.61 1.84
C GLU A 567 -18.85 -24.58 1.97
N ASP A 568 -18.22 -24.92 0.84
CA ASP A 568 -16.90 -25.54 0.86
C ASP A 568 -15.92 -24.66 1.63
N SER A 569 -15.10 -25.27 2.49
CA SER A 569 -14.05 -24.54 3.24
C SER A 569 -12.89 -24.18 2.31
N PHE A 570 -12.71 -22.89 2.00
CA PHE A 570 -11.61 -22.41 1.16
C PHE A 570 -10.59 -21.56 1.94
N VAL A 571 -9.33 -21.60 1.52
CA VAL A 571 -8.22 -20.90 2.20
C VAL A 571 -8.19 -19.43 1.77
N LEU A 572 -8.29 -18.54 2.76
CA LEU A 572 -8.21 -17.10 2.59
C LEU A 572 -6.76 -16.61 2.65
N LYS A 573 -6.00 -17.06 3.65
CA LYS A 573 -4.57 -16.76 3.82
C LYS A 573 -3.87 -17.88 4.55
N GLU A 574 -2.64 -18.19 4.15
CA GLU A 574 -1.75 -19.09 4.87
C GLU A 574 -0.30 -18.58 4.82
N GLY A 575 0.50 -18.90 5.84
CA GLY A 575 1.88 -18.46 5.88
C GLY A 575 2.60 -18.80 7.18
N GLU A 576 3.88 -18.45 7.21
CA GLU A 576 4.77 -18.76 8.33
C GLU A 576 4.77 -17.64 9.38
N VAL A 577 4.60 -18.01 10.65
CA VAL A 577 4.53 -17.06 11.79
C VAL A 577 5.29 -17.60 13.01
N HIS A 578 5.62 -16.71 13.96
CA HIS A 578 6.10 -17.14 15.28
C HIS A 578 4.99 -17.00 16.32
N LYS A 579 4.52 -18.14 16.83
CA LYS A 579 3.42 -18.23 17.79
C LYS A 579 3.95 -18.43 19.21
N ARG A 580 3.43 -17.69 20.19
CA ARG A 580 3.79 -17.87 21.61
C ARG A 580 3.24 -19.20 22.15
N ALA A 581 4.06 -19.99 22.82
CA ALA A 581 3.59 -21.22 23.44
C ALA A 581 2.52 -20.96 24.52
N GLN A 582 1.39 -21.64 24.45
CA GLN A 582 0.27 -21.55 25.39
C GLN A 582 0.34 -22.70 26.43
N GLY A 583 1.55 -23.01 26.92
CA GLY A 583 1.82 -24.24 27.70
C GLY A 583 0.90 -24.46 28.91
N ARG A 584 0.52 -25.73 29.14
CA ARG A 584 -0.30 -26.21 30.28
C ARG A 584 0.46 -26.30 31.62
N LYS A 585 1.80 -26.17 31.65
CA LYS A 585 2.61 -26.31 32.88
C LYS A 585 2.93 -24.93 33.49
N ARG A 586 2.71 -24.77 34.80
CA ARG A 586 2.99 -23.54 35.58
C ARG A 586 4.49 -23.20 35.68
N ILE A 587 5.39 -24.11 35.30
CA ILE A 587 6.85 -23.95 35.43
C ILE A 587 7.50 -24.30 34.08
N GLY A 588 7.95 -23.27 33.35
CA GLY A 588 8.63 -23.36 32.06
C GLY A 588 8.55 -22.05 31.28
N GLN A 589 9.66 -21.58 30.70
CA GLN A 589 9.66 -20.36 29.89
C GLN A 589 8.75 -20.53 28.65
N LYS A 590 7.76 -19.63 28.52
CA LYS A 590 6.83 -19.60 27.38
C LYS A 590 7.56 -19.04 26.15
N ASN A 591 8.21 -19.93 25.38
CA ASN A 591 8.97 -19.54 24.19
C ASN A 591 8.07 -19.38 22.95
N PHE A 592 8.53 -18.56 22.01
CA PHE A 592 7.94 -18.45 20.67
C PHE A 592 8.39 -19.62 19.81
N LYS A 593 7.48 -20.17 19.01
CA LYS A 593 7.77 -21.28 18.10
C LYS A 593 7.26 -20.94 16.70
N LYS A 594 8.09 -21.23 15.71
CA LYS A 594 7.79 -21.15 14.28
C LYS A 594 6.65 -22.10 13.91
N ARG A 595 5.60 -21.61 13.24
CA ARG A 595 4.37 -22.36 12.89
C ARG A 595 3.85 -21.93 11.52
N TRP A 596 3.12 -22.82 10.87
CA TRP A 596 2.33 -22.49 9.67
C TRP A 596 0.92 -22.11 10.12
N LEU A 597 0.49 -20.87 9.89
CA LEU A 597 -0.85 -20.36 10.20
C LEU A 597 -1.72 -20.45 8.95
N ARG A 598 -2.98 -20.87 9.10
CA ARG A 598 -3.94 -21.01 8.01
C ARG A 598 -5.28 -20.43 8.45
N VAL A 599 -5.88 -19.61 7.59
CA VAL A 599 -7.21 -19.03 7.76
C VAL A 599 -8.09 -19.45 6.60
N THR A 600 -9.26 -19.99 6.91
CA THR A 600 -10.34 -20.27 5.97
C THR A 600 -11.56 -19.40 6.30
N ASN A 601 -12.62 -19.51 5.50
CA ASN A 601 -13.93 -18.93 5.85
C ASN A 601 -14.54 -19.54 7.13
N GLN A 602 -14.05 -20.69 7.60
CA GLN A 602 -14.63 -21.43 8.73
C GLN A 602 -13.73 -21.49 9.97
N GLU A 603 -12.41 -21.52 9.80
CA GLU A 603 -11.46 -21.73 10.91
C GLU A 603 -10.12 -21.00 10.75
N LEU A 604 -9.51 -20.72 11.90
CA LEU A 604 -8.11 -20.36 12.06
C LEU A 604 -7.37 -21.57 12.65
N SER A 605 -6.38 -22.11 11.94
CA SER A 605 -5.59 -23.24 12.40
C SER A 605 -4.09 -22.97 12.32
N TYR A 606 -3.32 -23.64 13.18
CA TYR A 606 -1.86 -23.60 13.11
C TYR A 606 -1.23 -25.00 13.16
N HIS A 607 -0.17 -25.18 12.38
CA HIS A 607 0.47 -26.45 12.09
C HIS A 607 1.97 -26.40 12.40
N LYS A 608 2.61 -27.56 12.56
CA LYS A 608 4.08 -27.61 12.70
C LYS A 608 4.79 -27.06 11.46
N GLN A 609 4.29 -27.39 10.28
CA GLN A 609 4.78 -26.99 8.96
C GLN A 609 3.66 -27.17 7.93
N LYS A 610 3.84 -26.64 6.72
CA LYS A 610 2.86 -26.74 5.61
C LYS A 610 2.48 -28.20 5.34
N GLY A 611 1.19 -28.46 5.14
CA GLY A 611 0.65 -29.78 4.81
C GLY A 611 0.64 -30.82 5.95
N LYS A 612 0.95 -30.44 7.20
CA LYS A 612 0.79 -31.32 8.38
C LYS A 612 -0.54 -31.08 9.08
N GLU A 613 -0.92 -32.00 9.98
CA GLU A 613 -2.12 -31.87 10.80
C GLU A 613 -2.11 -30.60 11.68
N ALA A 614 -3.31 -30.07 11.93
CA ALA A 614 -3.50 -28.90 12.78
C ALA A 614 -3.17 -29.24 14.24
N LEU A 615 -2.33 -28.42 14.86
CA LEU A 615 -2.04 -28.51 16.30
C LEU A 615 -3.16 -27.89 17.14
N CYS A 616 -3.88 -26.94 16.56
CA CYS A 616 -5.04 -26.29 17.14
C CYS A 616 -5.89 -25.74 16.00
N VAL A 617 -7.20 -25.79 16.20
CA VAL A 617 -8.21 -25.25 15.31
C VAL A 617 -9.10 -24.35 16.15
N ILE A 618 -9.22 -23.10 15.75
CA ILE A 618 -10.08 -22.09 16.36
C ILE A 618 -11.17 -21.80 15.33
N PRO A 619 -12.42 -22.24 15.56
CA PRO A 619 -13.53 -21.85 14.70
C PRO A 619 -13.61 -20.34 14.57
N VAL A 620 -13.78 -19.82 13.35
CA VAL A 620 -13.83 -18.37 13.11
C VAL A 620 -14.85 -17.72 14.03
N LYS A 621 -16.03 -18.33 14.20
CA LYS A 621 -17.12 -17.88 15.09
C LYS A 621 -16.73 -17.64 16.55
N ASN A 622 -15.61 -18.22 17.02
CA ASN A 622 -15.13 -18.08 18.40
C ASN A 622 -14.14 -16.93 18.58
N ILE A 623 -13.73 -16.26 17.50
CA ILE A 623 -12.83 -15.11 17.55
C ILE A 623 -13.63 -13.89 18.01
N LEU A 624 -13.20 -13.28 19.12
CA LEU A 624 -13.88 -12.16 19.77
C LEU A 624 -13.29 -10.80 19.39
N SER A 625 -12.01 -10.74 19.00
CA SER A 625 -11.33 -9.53 18.54
C SER A 625 -9.93 -9.89 18.01
N VAL A 626 -9.38 -9.09 17.10
CA VAL A 626 -8.05 -9.27 16.51
C VAL A 626 -7.36 -7.92 16.48
N GLU A 627 -6.25 -7.78 17.20
CA GLU A 627 -5.68 -6.46 17.47
C GLU A 627 -4.16 -6.48 17.45
N LYS A 628 -3.56 -5.34 17.13
CA LYS A 628 -2.10 -5.13 17.21
C LYS A 628 -1.66 -5.04 18.68
N LEU A 629 -0.46 -5.52 18.97
CA LEU A 629 0.16 -5.43 20.30
C LEU A 629 1.24 -4.35 20.33
N GLU A 630 1.41 -3.73 21.50
CA GLU A 630 2.54 -2.85 21.77
C GLU A 630 3.86 -3.64 21.79
N GLU A 631 4.92 -3.07 21.21
CA GLU A 631 6.22 -3.76 21.08
C GLU A 631 6.81 -4.16 22.44
N SER A 632 6.56 -3.32 23.46
CA SER A 632 6.95 -3.52 24.86
C SER A 632 6.29 -4.74 25.51
N ALA A 633 5.20 -5.28 24.94
CA ALA A 633 4.48 -6.42 25.52
C ALA A 633 5.34 -7.68 25.59
N PHE A 634 6.21 -7.88 24.59
CA PHE A 634 7.12 -9.03 24.51
C PHE A 634 8.54 -8.65 24.07
N ASN A 635 8.84 -7.36 23.94
CA ASN A 635 10.04 -6.83 23.29
C ASN A 635 10.22 -7.45 21.89
N ARG A 636 9.14 -7.45 21.10
CA ARG A 636 9.08 -7.99 19.74
C ARG A 636 8.21 -7.10 18.85
N LYS A 637 8.72 -6.76 17.66
CA LYS A 637 7.97 -6.08 16.60
C LYS A 637 6.97 -7.03 15.92
N ASN A 638 5.99 -6.46 15.20
CA ASN A 638 5.07 -7.20 14.31
C ASN A 638 4.20 -8.22 15.03
N MET A 639 3.82 -7.87 16.25
CA MET A 639 3.00 -8.68 17.14
C MET A 639 1.53 -8.30 17.00
N PHE A 640 0.67 -9.31 16.89
CA PHE A 640 -0.78 -9.18 16.98
C PHE A 640 -1.35 -10.28 17.87
N GLN A 641 -2.58 -10.07 18.35
CA GLN A 641 -3.32 -11.04 19.14
C GLN A 641 -4.63 -11.42 18.47
N VAL A 642 -5.00 -12.69 18.57
CA VAL A 642 -6.35 -13.18 18.28
C VAL A 642 -6.98 -13.53 19.61
N ILE A 643 -7.97 -12.73 20.03
CA ILE A 643 -8.71 -12.93 21.27
C ILE A 643 -9.84 -13.90 20.98
N HIS A 644 -9.94 -14.97 21.77
CA HIS A 644 -11.00 -15.96 21.69
C HIS A 644 -11.36 -16.45 23.09
N SER A 645 -12.40 -17.28 23.21
CA SER A 645 -13.02 -17.71 24.48
C SER A 645 -12.10 -18.36 25.52
N GLU A 646 -10.91 -18.87 25.15
CA GLU A 646 -10.00 -19.49 26.12
C GLU A 646 -8.86 -18.57 26.54
N LYS A 647 -7.90 -18.32 25.64
CA LYS A 647 -6.72 -17.50 25.92
C LYS A 647 -6.28 -16.79 24.64
N PRO A 648 -5.88 -15.51 24.71
CA PRO A 648 -5.35 -14.82 23.54
C PRO A 648 -4.21 -15.59 22.87
N LEU A 649 -4.30 -15.69 21.56
CA LEU A 649 -3.26 -16.25 20.72
C LEU A 649 -2.32 -15.10 20.31
N TYR A 650 -1.11 -15.10 20.86
CA TYR A 650 -0.07 -14.12 20.51
C TYR A 650 0.76 -14.61 19.32
N VAL A 651 0.79 -13.83 18.25
CA VAL A 651 1.44 -14.17 16.98
C VAL A 651 2.35 -13.04 16.54
N GLN A 652 3.54 -13.40 16.07
CA GLN A 652 4.47 -12.50 15.38
C GLN A 652 4.44 -12.81 13.88
N ALA A 653 4.10 -11.83 13.06
CA ALA A 653 4.25 -11.92 11.61
C ALA A 653 5.69 -11.63 11.19
N GLY A 654 6.00 -11.85 9.91
CA GLY A 654 7.34 -11.59 9.35
C GLY A 654 7.71 -10.10 9.38
N ASN A 655 6.76 -9.23 9.06
CA ASN A 655 6.94 -7.78 9.01
C ASN A 655 5.61 -7.05 9.32
N CYS A 656 5.66 -5.72 9.33
CA CYS A 656 4.50 -4.88 9.65
C CYS A 656 3.37 -4.98 8.62
N VAL A 657 3.69 -5.22 7.34
CA VAL A 657 2.71 -5.39 6.25
C VAL A 657 1.96 -6.71 6.41
N GLU A 658 2.68 -7.80 6.65
CA GLU A 658 2.09 -9.10 6.92
C GLU A 658 1.24 -9.06 8.20
N THR A 659 1.69 -8.35 9.24
CA THR A 659 0.91 -8.15 10.47
C THR A 659 -0.47 -7.59 10.16
N ASN A 660 -0.53 -6.49 9.41
CA ASN A 660 -1.80 -5.88 9.02
C ASN A 660 -2.62 -6.81 8.13
N SER A 661 -2.01 -7.44 7.13
CA SER A 661 -2.70 -8.39 6.26
C SER A 661 -3.33 -9.56 7.04
N TRP A 662 -2.68 -10.06 8.09
CA TRP A 662 -3.26 -11.06 8.99
C TRP A 662 -4.42 -10.51 9.80
N ILE A 663 -4.27 -9.32 10.38
CA ILE A 663 -5.33 -8.65 11.17
C ILE A 663 -6.56 -8.40 10.28
N GLU A 664 -6.38 -7.90 9.06
CA GLU A 664 -7.45 -7.63 8.10
C GLU A 664 -8.25 -8.89 7.77
N VAL A 665 -7.58 -9.96 7.33
CA VAL A 665 -8.24 -11.22 6.96
C VAL A 665 -8.99 -11.81 8.15
N LEU A 666 -8.36 -11.83 9.34
CA LEU A 666 -8.98 -12.38 10.54
C LEU A 666 -10.13 -11.52 11.06
N SER A 667 -10.03 -10.19 10.96
CA SER A 667 -11.10 -9.26 11.33
C SER A 667 -12.28 -9.36 10.38
N GLN A 668 -12.02 -9.58 9.08
CA GLN A 668 -13.06 -9.78 8.07
C GLN A 668 -13.87 -11.05 8.32
N VAL A 669 -13.21 -12.19 8.60
CA VAL A 669 -13.92 -13.44 8.86
C VAL A 669 -14.64 -13.45 10.20
N SER A 670 -14.10 -12.78 11.21
CA SER A 670 -14.68 -12.71 12.55
C SER A 670 -15.66 -11.54 12.75
N ARG A 671 -15.94 -10.77 11.69
CA ARG A 671 -16.69 -9.51 11.75
C ARG A 671 -18.07 -9.65 12.41
N CYS A 672 -18.84 -10.67 11.99
CA CYS A 672 -20.22 -10.87 12.42
C CYS A 672 -20.35 -11.85 13.60
N ASN A 673 -19.24 -12.14 14.30
CA ASN A 673 -19.28 -13.08 15.40
C ASN A 673 -20.09 -12.54 16.57
N PRO A 674 -20.96 -13.36 17.19
CA PRO A 674 -21.65 -12.95 18.40
C PRO A 674 -20.65 -12.74 19.54
N GLY A 675 -20.82 -11.66 20.31
CA GLY A 675 -19.97 -11.39 21.48
C GLY A 675 -18.60 -10.77 21.19
N ARG A 676 -18.42 -10.11 20.03
CA ARG A 676 -17.25 -9.27 19.75
C ARG A 676 -16.97 -8.30 20.90
N LEU A 677 -15.70 -8.19 21.28
CA LEU A 677 -15.29 -7.25 22.33
C LEU A 677 -15.31 -5.81 21.79
N SER A 678 -15.74 -4.88 22.64
CA SER A 678 -15.64 -3.43 22.39
C SER A 678 -14.31 -2.83 22.87
N THR A 679 -13.60 -3.54 23.74
CA THR A 679 -12.32 -3.11 24.33
C THR A 679 -11.34 -4.27 24.43
N PHE A 680 -10.04 -3.98 24.37
CA PHE A 680 -8.95 -4.94 24.50
C PHE A 680 -7.75 -4.38 25.27
N HIS A 681 -6.84 -5.26 25.68
CA HIS A 681 -5.55 -4.88 26.28
C HIS A 681 -4.44 -4.91 25.22
N PRO A 682 -3.71 -3.80 24.99
CA PRO A 682 -2.67 -3.73 23.95
C PRO A 682 -1.35 -4.39 24.36
N SER A 683 -1.21 -4.84 25.61
CA SER A 683 -0.02 -5.51 26.11
C SER A 683 -0.35 -6.81 26.83
N ALA A 684 0.66 -7.60 27.18
CA ALA A 684 0.47 -8.91 27.78
C ALA A 684 0.25 -8.85 29.31
N TYR A 685 -0.52 -9.80 29.84
CA TYR A 685 -0.56 -10.09 31.27
C TYR A 685 0.67 -10.92 31.68
N VAL A 686 1.56 -10.33 32.47
CA VAL A 686 2.85 -10.93 32.87
C VAL A 686 3.13 -10.57 34.32
N GLY A 687 3.53 -11.55 35.14
CA GLY A 687 3.94 -11.29 36.52
C GLY A 687 2.78 -10.91 37.46
N GLY A 688 1.55 -11.25 37.11
CA GLY A 688 0.37 -10.96 37.94
C GLY A 688 -0.30 -9.61 37.65
N PHE A 689 0.11 -8.90 36.60
CA PHE A 689 -0.52 -7.65 36.16
C PHE A 689 -0.46 -7.46 34.64
N TRP A 690 -1.34 -6.61 34.12
CA TRP A 690 -1.33 -6.15 32.74
C TRP A 690 -0.22 -5.11 32.53
N LEU A 691 0.64 -5.30 31.52
CA LEU A 691 1.72 -4.35 31.26
C LEU A 691 1.22 -2.95 30.85
N CYS A 692 0.04 -2.88 30.20
CA CYS A 692 -0.59 -1.66 29.70
C CYS A 692 -1.21 -0.80 30.81
N CYS A 693 -2.12 -1.36 31.62
CA CYS A 693 -2.92 -0.61 32.62
C CYS A 693 -2.53 -0.91 34.07
N LYS A 694 -1.57 -1.82 34.29
CA LYS A 694 -1.11 -2.29 35.62
C LYS A 694 -2.18 -2.98 36.46
N GLU A 695 -3.34 -3.27 35.87
CA GLU A 695 -4.40 -4.04 36.52
C GLU A 695 -3.94 -5.45 36.89
N THR A 696 -4.25 -5.88 38.10
CA THR A 696 -3.77 -7.17 38.64
C THR A 696 -4.67 -8.34 38.30
N ASN A 697 -5.92 -8.09 37.91
CA ASN A 697 -6.86 -9.13 37.51
C ASN A 697 -6.78 -9.41 35.99
N GLU A 698 -6.47 -10.65 35.62
CA GLU A 698 -6.38 -11.11 34.22
C GLU A 698 -7.74 -11.00 33.49
N SER A 699 -8.86 -11.02 34.21
CA SER A 699 -10.22 -10.93 33.63
C SER A 699 -10.75 -9.50 33.49
N THR A 700 -9.94 -8.49 33.79
CA THR A 700 -10.35 -7.08 33.66
C THR A 700 -10.67 -6.72 32.20
N PRO A 701 -11.77 -5.99 31.91
CA PRO A 701 -12.06 -5.47 30.57
C PRO A 701 -10.89 -4.69 29.98
N GLY A 702 -10.83 -4.62 28.65
CA GLY A 702 -9.73 -3.98 27.94
C GLY A 702 -9.59 -2.48 28.24
N CYS A 703 -8.36 -1.98 28.28
CA CYS A 703 -8.08 -0.56 28.53
C CYS A 703 -8.08 0.32 27.26
N LYS A 704 -8.18 -0.28 26.06
CA LYS A 704 -8.29 0.45 24.79
C LYS A 704 -9.53 -0.01 24.01
N PRO A 705 -10.20 0.86 23.24
CA PRO A 705 -11.29 0.45 22.37
C PRO A 705 -10.78 -0.48 21.26
N CYS A 706 -11.56 -1.51 20.91
CA CYS A 706 -11.27 -2.38 19.77
C CYS A 706 -11.37 -1.62 18.45
N THR A 707 -10.62 -2.09 17.44
CA THR A 707 -10.70 -1.53 16.10
C THR A 707 -12.10 -1.79 15.53
N ALA A 708 -12.86 -0.72 15.27
CA ALA A 708 -14.25 -0.81 14.82
C ALA A 708 -14.30 -1.55 13.48
N THR A 709 -14.98 -2.70 13.44
CA THR A 709 -15.26 -3.42 12.18
C THR A 709 -16.70 -3.12 11.80
N LEU A 710 -16.90 -2.14 10.92
CA LEU A 710 -18.24 -1.73 10.47
C LEU A 710 -18.91 -2.90 9.72
N ALA A 711 -20.18 -3.16 10.07
CA ALA A 711 -20.89 -4.40 9.79
C ALA A 711 -21.50 -4.49 8.38
N ASN A 712 -21.82 -5.73 7.97
CA ASN A 712 -22.41 -6.19 6.71
C ASN A 712 -21.42 -6.49 5.58
N ILE A 713 -21.88 -7.22 4.55
CA ILE A 713 -21.15 -7.56 3.31
C ILE A 713 -20.95 -6.27 2.49
N GLN A 714 -20.33 -5.30 3.13
CA GLN A 714 -19.75 -4.13 2.56
C GLN A 714 -18.26 -4.35 2.71
N LEU A 715 -17.58 -4.16 1.59
CA LEU A 715 -16.13 -4.02 1.58
C LEU A 715 -15.76 -3.05 2.70
N ASP A 716 -14.64 -3.30 3.37
CA ASP A 716 -14.11 -2.42 4.41
C ASP A 716 -13.72 -1.08 3.76
N ILE A 717 -14.75 -0.26 3.54
CA ILE A 717 -14.68 1.02 2.84
C ILE A 717 -14.76 2.05 3.94
N ASP A 718 -13.58 2.56 4.29
CA ASP A 718 -13.46 3.75 5.11
C ASP A 718 -14.07 4.92 4.35
N CYS A 719 -15.30 5.28 4.70
CA CYS A 719 -16.06 6.33 4.05
C CYS A 719 -15.40 7.70 4.21
N ASP A 720 -14.69 7.95 5.32
CA ASP A 720 -13.97 9.20 5.53
C ASP A 720 -12.78 9.25 4.57
N ARG A 721 -12.00 8.17 4.48
CA ARG A 721 -10.87 8.06 3.55
C ARG A 721 -11.28 8.15 2.08
N GLU A 722 -12.34 7.47 1.66
CA GLU A 722 -12.80 7.58 0.28
C GLU A 722 -13.35 8.98 -0.01
N THR A 723 -13.98 9.66 0.96
CA THR A 723 -14.42 11.06 0.80
C THR A 723 -13.23 12.02 0.73
N GLU A 724 -12.16 11.78 1.51
CA GLU A 724 -10.91 12.54 1.44
C GLU A 724 -10.22 12.40 0.08
N ARG A 725 -10.23 11.20 -0.51
CA ARG A 725 -9.71 10.99 -1.86
C ARG A 725 -10.53 11.71 -2.92
N ILE A 726 -11.86 11.69 -2.80
CA ILE A 726 -12.76 12.45 -3.67
C ILE A 726 -12.42 13.95 -3.57
N PHE A 727 -12.29 14.47 -2.36
CA PHE A 727 -11.84 15.84 -2.11
C PHE A 727 -10.49 16.13 -2.78
N SER A 728 -9.48 15.30 -2.56
CA SER A 728 -8.15 15.44 -3.17
C SER A 728 -8.20 15.53 -4.70
N PHE A 729 -9.05 14.73 -5.35
CA PHE A 729 -9.22 14.79 -6.81
C PHE A 729 -9.90 16.06 -7.31
N PHE A 730 -10.88 16.57 -6.58
CA PHE A 730 -11.47 17.88 -6.86
C PHE A 730 -10.43 19.00 -6.68
N SER A 731 -9.69 18.98 -5.57
CA SER A 731 -8.66 19.97 -5.26
C SER A 731 -7.54 19.98 -6.32
N SER A 732 -7.08 18.80 -6.75
CA SER A 732 -6.07 18.70 -7.82
C SER A 732 -6.60 19.15 -9.19
N SER A 733 -7.92 19.06 -9.41
CA SER A 733 -8.59 19.36 -10.67
C SER A 733 -9.36 20.68 -10.64
N ARG A 734 -9.10 21.55 -9.65
CA ARG A 734 -9.91 22.75 -9.37
C ARG A 734 -9.95 23.74 -10.53
N SER A 735 -8.85 23.87 -11.27
CA SER A 735 -8.79 24.72 -12.47
C SER A 735 -9.72 24.25 -13.59
N ARG A 736 -9.95 22.94 -13.73
CA ARG A 736 -10.91 22.38 -14.69
C ARG A 736 -12.34 22.51 -14.23
N LEU A 737 -12.59 22.37 -12.93
CA LEU A 737 -13.89 22.64 -12.34
C LEU A 737 -14.33 24.08 -12.65
N GLN A 738 -13.41 25.05 -12.50
CA GLN A 738 -13.67 26.44 -12.88
C GLN A 738 -13.97 26.61 -14.38
N LYS A 739 -13.19 25.96 -15.26
CA LYS A 739 -13.48 26.00 -16.71
C LYS A 739 -14.86 25.43 -17.05
N MET A 740 -15.29 24.38 -16.35
CA MET A 740 -16.61 23.79 -16.53
C MET A 740 -17.71 24.74 -16.02
N GLU A 741 -17.46 25.45 -14.92
CA GLU A 741 -18.34 26.52 -14.42
C GLU A 741 -18.51 27.64 -15.45
N ASP A 742 -17.38 28.14 -15.98
CA ASP A 742 -17.36 29.21 -16.98
C ASP A 742 -18.06 28.79 -18.27
N ALA A 743 -17.89 27.52 -18.69
CA ALA A 743 -18.60 26.95 -19.83
C ALA A 743 -20.12 26.90 -19.60
N CYS A 744 -20.57 26.50 -18.40
CA CYS A 744 -21.99 26.50 -18.06
C CYS A 744 -22.57 27.93 -18.04
N ALA A 745 -21.83 28.89 -17.48
CA ALA A 745 -22.20 30.30 -17.49
C ALA A 745 -22.30 30.84 -18.92
N GLY A 746 -21.30 30.57 -19.77
CA GLY A 746 -21.28 30.97 -21.18
C GLY A 746 -22.45 30.40 -21.99
N MET A 747 -22.78 29.12 -21.80
CA MET A 747 -23.93 28.44 -22.41
C MET A 747 -25.27 29.09 -22.06
N SER A 748 -25.38 29.64 -20.85
CA SER A 748 -26.62 30.28 -20.39
C SER A 748 -26.82 31.70 -20.95
N VAL A 749 -25.75 32.33 -21.47
CA VAL A 749 -25.73 33.73 -21.93
C VAL A 749 -25.64 33.87 -23.46
N TYR A 750 -24.90 32.99 -24.16
CA TYR A 750 -24.68 33.07 -25.61
C TYR A 750 -25.25 31.85 -26.36
N LEU A 751 -26.18 32.10 -27.29
CA LEU A 751 -26.80 31.09 -28.17
C LEU A 751 -25.99 30.79 -29.46
N GLY A 752 -24.75 31.27 -29.59
CA GLY A 752 -23.98 31.20 -30.84
C GLY A 752 -22.52 30.75 -30.68
N GLN A 753 -22.19 29.66 -31.38
CA GLN A 753 -20.88 29.03 -31.65
C GLN A 753 -19.95 28.75 -30.46
N GLN A 754 -19.91 27.47 -30.05
CA GLN A 754 -19.05 26.93 -29.00
C GLN A 754 -17.86 26.16 -29.60
N GLU A 755 -16.66 26.72 -29.56
CA GLU A 755 -15.43 25.93 -29.84
C GLU A 755 -14.89 25.22 -28.59
N ASP A 756 -15.18 25.71 -27.37
CA ASP A 756 -14.64 25.15 -26.11
C ASP A 756 -15.56 24.15 -25.38
N CYS A 757 -16.79 23.92 -25.84
CA CYS A 757 -17.77 23.08 -25.12
C CYS A 757 -17.66 21.57 -25.41
N SER A 758 -16.76 21.16 -26.31
CA SER A 758 -16.52 19.74 -26.61
C SER A 758 -15.78 18.99 -25.48
N ALA A 759 -15.22 19.71 -24.51
CA ALA A 759 -14.42 19.15 -23.43
C ALA A 759 -15.24 18.51 -22.29
N PHE A 760 -16.54 18.83 -22.16
CA PHE A 760 -17.39 18.40 -21.04
C PHE A 760 -18.74 17.85 -21.51
N THR A 761 -19.30 16.89 -20.76
CA THR A 761 -20.65 16.38 -21.03
C THR A 761 -21.67 17.22 -20.25
N ILE A 762 -22.23 18.26 -20.88
CA ILE A 762 -23.21 19.16 -20.24
C ILE A 762 -24.56 19.03 -20.95
N GLN A 763 -25.53 18.35 -20.33
CA GLN A 763 -26.90 18.28 -20.88
C GLN A 763 -27.80 19.43 -20.40
N ASP A 764 -27.61 19.90 -19.16
CA ASP A 764 -28.32 21.06 -18.61
C ASP A 764 -27.32 22.02 -17.96
N PRO A 765 -26.98 23.15 -18.62
CA PRO A 765 -26.03 24.11 -18.08
C PRO A 765 -26.44 24.71 -16.73
N LYS A 766 -27.74 24.88 -16.46
CA LYS A 766 -28.22 25.53 -15.23
C LYS A 766 -28.08 24.61 -14.03
N GLU A 767 -28.52 23.36 -14.16
CA GLU A 767 -28.39 22.37 -13.06
C GLU A 767 -26.93 21.97 -12.83
N THR A 768 -26.12 21.86 -13.89
CA THR A 768 -24.68 21.63 -13.77
C THR A 768 -23.99 22.79 -13.05
N PHE A 769 -24.30 24.04 -13.41
CA PHE A 769 -23.75 25.22 -12.73
C PHE A 769 -24.11 25.25 -11.24
N ARG A 770 -25.36 24.93 -10.88
CA ARG A 770 -25.80 24.85 -9.47
C ARG A 770 -24.97 23.81 -8.70
N THR A 771 -24.78 22.62 -9.27
CA THR A 771 -24.00 21.56 -8.63
C THR A 771 -22.53 21.95 -8.47
N ILE A 772 -21.95 22.63 -9.46
CA ILE A 772 -20.56 23.12 -9.38
C ILE A 772 -20.42 24.19 -8.28
N LYS A 773 -21.40 25.09 -8.12
CA LYS A 773 -21.41 26.08 -7.04
C LYS A 773 -21.48 25.43 -5.65
N GLU A 774 -22.42 24.50 -5.45
CA GLU A 774 -22.53 23.74 -4.20
C GLU A 774 -21.25 22.96 -3.89
N LEU A 775 -20.62 22.36 -4.91
CA LEU A 775 -19.31 21.71 -4.77
C LEU A 775 -18.23 22.71 -4.35
N GLY A 776 -18.15 23.87 -5.00
CA GLY A 776 -17.17 24.91 -4.68
C GLY A 776 -17.22 25.31 -3.20
N GLU A 777 -18.41 25.61 -2.69
CA GLU A 777 -18.62 25.98 -1.28
C GLU A 777 -18.16 24.88 -0.30
N VAL A 778 -18.56 23.63 -0.57
CA VAL A 778 -18.20 22.48 0.27
C VAL A 778 -16.70 22.18 0.22
N LEU A 779 -16.07 22.33 -0.94
CA LEU A 779 -14.62 22.12 -1.09
C LEU A 779 -13.81 23.21 -0.39
N ASP A 780 -14.28 24.46 -0.41
CA ASP A 780 -13.62 25.56 0.29
C ASP A 780 -13.68 25.40 1.82
N ASP A 781 -14.82 24.98 2.36
CA ASP A 781 -14.97 24.68 3.80
C ASP A 781 -14.06 23.52 4.24
N LEU A 782 -14.01 22.44 3.46
CA LEU A 782 -13.11 21.31 3.69
C LEU A 782 -11.62 21.72 3.61
N GLN A 783 -11.25 22.56 2.64
CA GLN A 783 -9.88 23.06 2.50
C GLN A 783 -9.48 23.89 3.73
N ALA A 784 -10.36 24.75 4.23
CA ALA A 784 -10.10 25.54 5.44
C ALA A 784 -9.82 24.66 6.67
N HIS A 785 -10.54 23.54 6.83
CA HIS A 785 -10.27 22.55 7.88
C HIS A 785 -8.92 21.86 7.73
N HIS A 786 -8.51 21.56 6.50
CA HIS A 786 -7.18 21.02 6.20
C HIS A 786 -6.07 22.02 6.52
N ASP A 787 -6.23 23.28 6.15
CA ASP A 787 -5.25 24.34 6.40
C ASP A 787 -5.04 24.57 7.90
N LEU A 788 -6.12 24.53 8.69
CA LEU A 788 -6.06 24.61 10.16
C LEU A 788 -5.31 23.43 10.79
N LYS A 789 -5.50 22.21 10.27
CA LYS A 789 -4.80 21.01 10.74
C LYS A 789 -3.32 21.03 10.34
N GLY A 790 -3.02 21.42 9.10
CA GLY A 790 -1.65 21.54 8.59
C GLY A 790 -0.82 22.52 9.43
N ALA A 791 -1.40 23.66 9.79
CA ALA A 791 -0.75 24.64 10.66
C ALA A 791 -0.35 24.09 12.05
N LEU A 792 -1.08 23.09 12.57
CA LEU A 792 -0.77 22.45 13.85
C LEU A 792 0.28 21.33 13.72
N THR A 793 0.39 20.68 12.56
CA THR A 793 1.32 19.56 12.33
C THR A 793 2.68 19.99 11.79
N ASP A 794 2.75 21.14 11.11
CA ASP A 794 3.98 21.62 10.44
C ASP A 794 4.96 22.35 11.38
N GLU A 795 4.65 22.48 12.68
CA GLU A 795 5.55 23.11 13.63
C GLU A 795 6.88 22.32 13.73
N PRO A 796 8.02 22.91 13.32
CA PRO A 796 9.30 22.21 13.28
C PRO A 796 9.84 21.98 14.69
N GLY A 797 10.34 20.77 14.95
CA GLY A 797 10.88 20.37 16.25
C GLY A 797 9.90 19.59 17.14
N THR A 798 8.67 19.36 16.67
CA THR A 798 7.72 18.45 17.33
C THR A 798 8.13 16.98 17.14
N ILE A 799 7.50 16.08 17.89
CA ILE A 799 7.74 14.64 17.76
C ILE A 799 7.33 14.12 16.37
N GLU A 800 6.35 14.75 15.73
CA GLU A 800 5.82 14.39 14.41
C GLU A 800 6.63 15.04 13.28
N ASN A 801 7.18 16.23 13.51
CA ASN A 801 8.03 16.96 12.56
C ASN A 801 9.43 17.30 13.14
N PRO A 802 10.31 16.30 13.35
CA PRO A 802 11.65 16.52 13.91
C PRO A 802 12.59 17.27 12.95
N ILE A 803 13.45 18.11 13.50
CA ILE A 803 14.42 18.90 12.73
C ILE A 803 15.52 17.99 12.16
N VAL A 804 15.79 18.13 10.86
CA VAL A 804 16.99 17.57 10.23
C VAL A 804 18.18 18.47 10.57
N GLY A 805 19.13 17.97 11.37
CA GLY A 805 20.38 18.70 11.61
C GLY A 805 21.11 19.00 10.30
N LYS A 806 21.65 20.21 10.15
CA LYS A 806 22.42 20.58 8.95
C LYS A 806 23.69 19.72 8.84
N THR A 807 23.83 18.97 7.75
CA THR A 807 25.12 18.86 7.06
C THR A 807 25.19 20.01 6.07
N VAL A 808 25.77 21.14 6.49
CA VAL A 808 26.29 22.15 5.57
C VAL A 808 27.81 22.13 5.70
#